data_AF-A0A812ZIB6-F1
#
_entry.id   AF-A0A812ZIB6-F1
#
_cell.length_a   1.000
_cell.length_b   1.000
_cell.length_c   1.000
_cell.angle_alpha   90.00
_cell.angle_beta   90.00
_cell.angle_gamma   90.00
#
_symmetry.space_group_name_H-M   'P 1'
#
loop_
_entity.id
_entity.type
_entity.pdbx_description
1 polymer ?
#
loop_
_entity_poly.entity_id
_entity_poly.type
_entity_poly.pdbx_seq_one_letter_code
_entity_poly.pdbx_strand_id
1 'polypeptide(L)'
;MSSASGRDPGEGLAQPSREDDGDLDAGQRELTARLATMSETEPERFHGCLHEIQETLGMDEVVEQMHLLNEHTKAAVDQLLSDERALQVPEEVDTHINAENDVWIPLNPAPAGSNAKRCTEVGGTTGIPGTVHVHILLWLENMASMSLSENIRADLPDESEPELRDLVRGSQLDWTSSGWPVRREPTKVSESSGLLELRHPQDAHDQHCRAYLTDVLAALHCHTDVVASDGRAMILKYCASYLPKFSSSFAQELLNDQASGFALARRILSDYHPLQPEMVMQLAAQQHPQFLCPAVVRKFVVPVPWNKEMPQEVRNYMDCSWRRRSMSLIEYLRVSGSGGQIAQRYRRLHKARKVEMPLTHWINTLTAEGEVLVACIMYSCYSDFHFGQWLLLHVPFRDVADLWDDRATCLPQELRFLGLCLLRRPDFWRNPRRIASELQLEARTDLYITNALEVIRARTELIDAYFAGEVPAPARLPRSEAAGVTAVLPDFDRLAPEQQLAARVIAERVDTSLACRWPEDNNQASWWQYLQVDRQSAGERVTAILGPAGSGKSTAVQVAIRRAVEAGAHVGVACPTGLLASKYRIDNPDLDVDTIHGMFALHKDEVTTLEMMNIYDLVVIDEIGQVPLWIFERILRLWDAADRRPALVLVGDFCQLTGPDGTTAQQSARWPEVGKVYLRTMRRCKCSQLRWKLELLRSATPSGRQLRKILKKHSACGSDNMPTADNVAKILQRTPTTQFVTISRRASAHLNQLAIEALFDETQLLGYVPADPEENHRNFHGQTRMDAEPFRMPIFPGMRVTITKNEDKEHGFVNGMGGVVQQMRRSGLQVLLDNGKVALVHAVTQDYELADGSVRRVTALPLRLGYSSTLHKIQGATLDHATIWLDVPFVRGAAYVAISRVRKDESWQFLGRIERKHCVPARCD
;
A
#
# COMPACT_ATOMS: atom_id res chain seq x y z
N MET A 1 60.71 21.34 32.17
CA MET A 1 62.15 21.60 32.24
C MET A 1 62.81 20.94 31.04
N SER A 2 63.50 21.74 30.20
CA SER A 2 64.70 21.44 29.36
C SER A 2 64.72 20.12 28.54
N SER A 3 64.63 20.10 27.21
CA SER A 3 65.62 20.50 26.16
C SER A 3 66.39 19.33 25.50
N ALA A 4 66.50 19.42 24.16
CA ALA A 4 67.58 18.91 23.26
C ALA A 4 67.51 17.42 22.84
N SER A 5 67.89 16.95 21.64
CA SER A 5 68.51 17.47 20.40
C SER A 5 68.44 16.29 19.37
N GLY A 6 67.97 16.47 18.13
CA GLY A 6 68.81 16.62 16.94
C GLY A 6 69.51 15.34 16.42
N ARG A 7 69.10 14.82 15.25
CA ARG A 7 69.96 14.59 14.07
C ARG A 7 69.20 13.93 12.89
N ASP A 8 69.46 14.54 11.75
CA ASP A 8 69.09 14.25 10.36
C ASP A 8 69.75 12.96 9.81
N PRO A 9 69.32 12.39 8.66
CA PRO A 9 69.91 12.85 7.39
C PRO A 9 69.02 12.81 6.13
N GLY A 10 69.27 13.75 5.20
CA GLY A 10 69.53 13.39 3.79
C GLY A 10 68.66 14.03 2.70
N GLU A 11 69.12 15.17 2.17
CA GLU A 11 68.97 15.62 0.77
C GLU A 11 69.44 14.48 -0.19
N GLY A 12 69.01 14.31 -1.43
CA GLY A 12 68.20 15.07 -2.39
C GLY A 12 68.59 14.56 -3.79
N LEU A 13 67.64 14.19 -4.64
CA LEU A 13 67.88 13.90 -6.06
C LEU A 13 66.65 14.29 -6.90
N ALA A 14 66.86 15.35 -7.69
CA ALA A 14 66.30 15.70 -9.00
C ALA A 14 64.79 15.57 -9.30
N GLN A 15 64.16 16.71 -9.57
CA GLN A 15 62.90 16.85 -10.29
C GLN A 15 62.99 16.32 -11.74
N PRO A 16 61.88 15.78 -12.27
CA PRO A 16 61.40 16.10 -13.61
C PRO A 16 60.17 17.04 -13.53
N SER A 17 60.05 17.80 -14.60
CA SER A 17 59.14 18.91 -14.92
C SER A 17 57.65 18.67 -14.65
N ARG A 18 57.02 19.69 -14.06
CA ARG A 18 55.58 19.99 -14.13
C ARG A 18 55.29 20.69 -15.46
N GLU A 19 54.30 20.19 -16.20
CA GLU A 19 53.51 20.77 -17.31
C GLU A 19 52.75 19.53 -17.86
N ASP A 20 51.43 19.29 -17.80
CA ASP A 20 50.28 20.18 -18.11
C ASP A 20 48.90 19.72 -17.52
N ASP A 21 48.80 18.81 -16.53
CA ASP A 21 47.50 18.21 -16.15
C ASP A 21 46.67 18.95 -15.05
N GLY A 22 46.86 20.26 -14.88
CA GLY A 22 46.27 21.03 -13.78
C GLY A 22 45.10 21.97 -14.11
N ASP A 23 44.89 22.30 -15.39
CA ASP A 23 44.14 23.53 -15.72
C ASP A 23 42.61 23.37 -15.86
N LEU A 24 42.08 22.18 -16.17
CA LEU A 24 40.64 22.01 -16.42
C LEU A 24 39.75 22.02 -15.15
N ASP A 25 40.20 21.38 -14.05
CA ASP A 25 39.46 21.37 -12.76
C ASP A 25 39.63 22.70 -11.99
N ALA A 26 40.75 23.41 -12.21
CA ALA A 26 40.94 24.76 -11.69
C ALA A 26 40.02 25.77 -12.41
N GLY A 27 39.92 25.68 -13.74
CA GLY A 27 39.05 26.53 -14.56
C GLY A 27 37.58 26.37 -14.22
N GLN A 28 37.06 25.14 -14.05
CA GLN A 28 35.66 24.90 -13.68
C GLN A 28 35.30 25.40 -12.27
N ARG A 29 36.21 25.24 -11.30
CA ARG A 29 35.98 25.74 -9.93
C ARG A 29 36.05 27.27 -9.88
N GLU A 30 36.95 27.88 -10.63
CA GLU A 30 37.06 29.34 -10.75
C GLU A 30 35.83 29.95 -11.45
N LEU A 31 35.32 29.31 -12.51
CA LEU A 31 34.08 29.72 -13.18
C LEU A 31 32.84 29.56 -12.31
N THR A 32 32.74 28.47 -11.56
CA THR A 32 31.61 28.22 -10.63
C THR A 32 31.62 29.23 -9.48
N ALA A 33 32.79 29.58 -8.94
CA ALA A 33 32.95 30.62 -7.92
C ALA A 33 32.64 32.03 -8.48
N ARG A 34 32.99 32.31 -9.74
CA ARG A 34 32.63 33.56 -10.44
C ARG A 34 31.11 33.65 -10.64
N LEU A 35 30.45 32.60 -11.11
CA LEU A 35 28.99 32.55 -11.29
C LEU A 35 28.22 32.71 -9.96
N ALA A 36 28.74 32.15 -8.86
CA ALA A 36 28.11 32.24 -7.54
C ALA A 36 28.11 33.66 -6.93
N THR A 37 28.96 34.57 -7.43
CA THR A 37 29.13 35.94 -6.91
C THR A 37 28.49 37.02 -7.80
N MET A 38 27.89 36.64 -8.94
CA MET A 38 27.28 37.58 -9.88
C MET A 38 25.88 38.04 -9.45
N SER A 39 25.60 39.33 -9.71
CA SER A 39 24.34 40.04 -9.42
C SER A 39 23.43 40.10 -10.66
N GLU A 40 22.11 40.19 -10.48
CA GLU A 40 21.09 40.27 -11.56
C GLU A 40 21.24 41.47 -12.52
N THR A 41 22.22 42.35 -12.32
CA THR A 41 22.39 43.61 -13.06
C THR A 41 23.43 43.58 -14.21
N GLU A 42 24.08 42.44 -14.47
CA GLU A 42 25.15 42.32 -15.49
C GLU A 42 24.94 41.18 -16.53
N PRO A 43 23.94 41.29 -17.44
CA PRO A 43 23.57 40.21 -18.38
C PRO A 43 24.62 39.91 -19.47
N GLU A 44 25.42 40.89 -19.88
CA GLU A 44 26.46 40.71 -20.92
C GLU A 44 27.63 39.85 -20.43
N ARG A 45 28.00 39.94 -19.14
CA ARG A 45 29.02 39.10 -18.53
C ARG A 45 28.58 37.64 -18.38
N PHE A 46 27.29 37.40 -18.21
CA PHE A 46 26.73 36.05 -18.12
C PHE A 46 26.74 35.33 -19.48
N HIS A 47 26.37 36.04 -20.56
CA HIS A 47 26.48 35.49 -21.93
C HIS A 47 27.94 35.23 -22.33
N GLY A 48 28.87 36.10 -21.93
CA GLY A 48 30.31 35.88 -22.15
C GLY A 48 30.84 34.63 -21.45
N CYS A 49 30.48 34.42 -20.18
CA CYS A 49 30.86 33.19 -19.46
C CYS A 49 30.20 31.93 -20.04
N LEU A 50 28.94 32.00 -20.52
CA LEU A 50 28.30 30.86 -21.20
C LEU A 50 29.00 30.48 -22.50
N HIS A 51 29.47 31.47 -23.28
CA HIS A 51 30.20 31.22 -24.52
C HIS A 51 31.60 30.65 -24.26
N GLU A 52 32.33 31.16 -23.25
CA GLU A 52 33.59 30.56 -22.78
C GLU A 52 33.38 29.11 -22.30
N ILE A 53 32.27 28.83 -21.61
CA ILE A 53 31.89 27.47 -21.20
C ILE A 53 31.65 26.59 -22.43
N GLN A 54 30.90 27.06 -23.43
CA GLN A 54 30.62 26.28 -24.65
C GLN A 54 31.89 25.94 -25.45
N GLU A 55 32.85 26.86 -25.56
CA GLU A 55 34.13 26.62 -26.22
C GLU A 55 35.07 25.71 -25.40
N THR A 56 35.14 25.90 -24.08
CA THR A 56 35.97 25.07 -23.18
C THR A 56 35.46 23.62 -23.11
N LEU A 57 34.18 23.41 -23.42
CA LEU A 57 33.49 22.13 -23.32
C LEU A 57 33.34 21.37 -24.66
N GLY A 58 33.98 21.80 -25.76
CA GLY A 58 34.09 20.98 -26.99
C GLY A 58 32.77 20.36 -27.50
N MET A 59 31.66 21.12 -27.47
CA MET A 59 30.31 20.58 -27.73
C MET A 59 30.12 19.96 -29.12
N ASP A 60 30.89 20.38 -30.12
CA ASP A 60 30.81 19.84 -31.48
C ASP A 60 31.30 18.38 -31.56
N GLU A 61 32.33 17.99 -30.80
CA GLU A 61 32.84 16.60 -30.74
C GLU A 61 31.86 15.65 -30.02
N VAL A 62 31.12 16.15 -29.02
CA VAL A 62 30.14 15.34 -28.27
C VAL A 62 28.90 15.02 -29.11
N VAL A 63 28.44 15.97 -29.93
CA VAL A 63 27.33 15.76 -30.87
C VAL A 63 27.73 14.74 -31.95
N GLU A 64 28.99 14.77 -32.40
CA GLU A 64 29.53 13.78 -33.33
C GLU A 64 29.61 12.37 -32.71
N GLN A 65 30.00 12.26 -31.43
CA GLN A 65 29.97 10.99 -30.69
C GLN A 65 28.55 10.45 -30.45
N MET A 66 27.56 11.31 -30.21
CA MET A 66 26.16 10.88 -30.10
C MET A 66 25.61 10.38 -31.43
N HIS A 67 26.00 11.00 -32.55
CA HIS A 67 25.67 10.50 -33.90
C HIS A 67 26.31 9.12 -34.16
N LEU A 68 27.59 8.94 -33.80
CA LEU A 68 28.29 7.64 -33.88
C LEU A 68 27.65 6.56 -33.01
N LEU A 69 27.23 6.89 -31.78
CA LEU A 69 26.53 5.96 -30.89
C LEU A 69 25.19 5.51 -31.48
N ASN A 70 24.45 6.44 -32.11
CA ASN A 70 23.18 6.14 -32.76
C ASN A 70 23.37 5.26 -34.01
N GLU A 71 24.43 5.51 -34.80
CA GLU A 71 24.83 4.67 -35.93
C GLU A 71 25.28 3.26 -35.50
N HIS A 72 26.08 3.14 -34.43
CA HIS A 72 26.51 1.84 -33.89
C HIS A 72 25.34 1.05 -33.27
N THR A 73 24.43 1.72 -32.56
CA THR A 73 23.22 1.09 -32.02
C THR A 73 22.33 0.57 -33.16
N LYS A 74 22.18 1.37 -34.22
CA LYS A 74 21.45 0.97 -35.43
C LYS A 74 22.13 -0.19 -36.15
N ALA A 75 23.45 -0.17 -36.30
CA ALA A 75 24.21 -1.25 -36.92
C ALA A 75 24.13 -2.57 -36.12
N ALA A 76 24.20 -2.52 -34.79
CA ALA A 76 24.04 -3.70 -33.93
C ALA A 76 22.62 -4.28 -34.02
N VAL A 77 21.59 -3.42 -34.06
CA VAL A 77 20.20 -3.84 -34.29
C VAL A 77 20.01 -4.42 -35.69
N ASP A 78 20.56 -3.80 -36.73
CA ASP A 78 20.50 -4.29 -38.11
C ASP A 78 21.25 -5.62 -38.28
N GLN A 79 22.33 -5.84 -37.53
CA GLN A 79 23.09 -7.10 -37.50
C GLN A 79 22.28 -8.22 -36.84
N LEU A 80 21.64 -7.95 -35.69
CA LEU A 80 20.68 -8.85 -35.03
C LEU A 80 19.50 -9.23 -35.95
N LEU A 81 18.99 -8.27 -36.74
CA LEU A 81 17.90 -8.49 -37.70
C LEU A 81 18.36 -9.19 -38.99
N SER A 82 19.65 -9.10 -39.33
CA SER A 82 20.20 -9.74 -40.54
C SER A 82 20.33 -11.26 -40.40
N ASP A 83 20.53 -11.75 -39.18
CA ASP A 83 20.54 -13.19 -38.85
C ASP A 83 19.14 -13.84 -38.93
N GLU A 84 18.06 -13.06 -38.88
CA GLU A 84 16.67 -13.56 -39.02
C GLU A 84 16.24 -13.84 -40.48
N ARG A 85 16.96 -13.35 -41.50
CA ARG A 85 16.54 -13.47 -42.91
C ARG A 85 16.71 -14.86 -43.56
N ALA A 86 17.09 -15.89 -42.80
CA ALA A 86 17.34 -17.23 -43.34
C ALA A 86 16.10 -18.15 -43.49
N LEU A 87 14.87 -17.69 -43.18
CA LEU A 87 13.65 -18.47 -43.40
C LEU A 87 12.65 -17.72 -44.29
N GLN A 88 12.32 -18.33 -45.43
CA GLN A 88 11.38 -17.82 -46.44
C GLN A 88 10.00 -17.50 -45.84
N VAL A 89 9.55 -16.24 -46.00
CA VAL A 89 8.17 -15.81 -45.76
C VAL A 89 7.49 -15.58 -47.12
N PRO A 90 6.23 -15.99 -47.34
CA PRO A 90 5.52 -15.81 -48.62
C PRO A 90 5.26 -14.33 -48.95
N GLU A 91 5.36 -13.99 -50.23
CA GLU A 91 5.04 -12.68 -50.81
C GLU A 91 3.57 -12.31 -50.57
N GLU A 92 3.31 -11.47 -49.56
CA GLU A 92 2.28 -10.41 -49.51
C GLU A 92 2.12 -9.92 -48.06
N VAL A 93 3.14 -9.24 -47.56
CA VAL A 93 3.01 -8.32 -46.41
C VAL A 93 3.67 -7.02 -46.87
N ASP A 94 2.88 -5.95 -46.94
CA ASP A 94 3.36 -4.59 -47.20
C ASP A 94 4.46 -4.25 -46.18
N THR A 95 5.71 -4.28 -46.63
CA THR A 95 6.88 -3.84 -45.87
C THR A 95 6.94 -2.31 -45.85
N HIS A 96 6.06 -1.69 -45.07
CA HIS A 96 6.32 -0.35 -44.55
C HIS A 96 7.11 -0.47 -43.25
N ILE A 97 8.44 -0.57 -43.37
CA ILE A 97 9.35 -0.29 -42.26
C ILE A 97 9.32 1.24 -42.07
N ASN A 98 8.47 1.72 -41.17
CA ASN A 98 8.64 3.06 -40.62
C ASN A 98 9.86 3.00 -39.70
N ALA A 99 10.98 3.55 -40.15
CA ALA A 99 12.18 3.80 -39.35
C ALA A 99 11.96 4.98 -38.36
N GLU A 100 10.83 4.97 -37.65
CA GLU A 100 10.52 5.82 -36.50
C GLU A 100 10.28 4.89 -35.32
N ASN A 101 11.35 4.29 -34.80
CA ASN A 101 11.32 3.58 -33.51
C ASN A 101 12.37 4.21 -32.60
N ASP A 102 11.89 5.21 -31.87
CA ASP A 102 12.24 5.64 -30.52
C ASP A 102 13.55 5.12 -29.89
N VAL A 103 14.54 6.02 -29.81
CA VAL A 103 15.63 5.95 -28.83
C VAL A 103 15.14 6.65 -27.55
N TRP A 104 14.88 5.87 -26.50
CA TRP A 104 14.48 6.37 -25.19
C TRP A 104 15.71 6.59 -24.30
N ILE A 105 15.96 7.83 -23.85
CA ILE A 105 17.01 8.14 -22.88
C ILE A 105 16.39 8.83 -21.65
N PRO A 106 16.24 8.13 -20.52
CA PRO A 106 16.08 8.77 -19.22
C PRO A 106 17.39 8.69 -18.43
N LEU A 107 18.04 9.83 -18.20
CA LEU A 107 19.16 9.92 -17.26
C LEU A 107 18.62 10.26 -15.87
N ASN A 108 18.93 9.42 -14.88
CA ASN A 108 19.00 9.88 -13.49
C ASN A 108 20.12 9.10 -12.77
N PRO A 109 21.01 9.76 -12.01
CA PRO A 109 22.09 9.08 -11.34
C PRO A 109 21.58 8.32 -10.10
N ALA A 110 22.19 7.18 -9.81
CA ALA A 110 22.04 6.53 -8.50
C ALA A 110 22.58 7.48 -7.40
N PRO A 111 21.98 7.49 -6.18
CA PRO A 111 22.37 8.40 -5.12
C PRO A 111 23.80 8.11 -4.64
N ALA A 112 24.56 9.18 -4.40
CA ALA A 112 25.86 9.13 -3.77
C ALA A 112 25.74 8.61 -2.32
N GLY A 113 26.02 7.33 -2.12
CA GLY A 113 26.46 6.74 -0.87
C GLY A 113 27.95 6.43 -0.98
N SER A 114 28.75 6.96 -0.06
CA SER A 114 30.21 6.86 0.04
C SER A 114 30.82 5.51 -0.37
N ASN A 115 31.74 5.54 -1.35
CA ASN A 115 33.12 5.04 -1.30
C ASN A 115 33.63 4.58 -2.69
N ALA A 116 34.62 5.33 -3.21
CA ALA A 116 35.59 5.02 -4.26
C ALA A 116 35.11 4.25 -5.52
N LYS A 117 34.88 5.00 -6.62
CA LYS A 117 34.85 4.45 -7.99
C LYS A 117 36.17 3.73 -8.28
N ARG A 118 36.15 2.46 -8.70
CA ARG A 118 37.29 1.84 -9.41
C ARG A 118 37.33 2.45 -10.81
N CYS A 119 38.24 3.40 -11.03
CA CYS A 119 38.71 3.71 -12.37
C CYS A 119 39.63 2.56 -12.82
N THR A 120 39.36 1.97 -13.97
CA THR A 120 40.33 1.12 -14.67
C THR A 120 40.55 1.67 -16.06
N GLU A 121 41.82 1.87 -16.38
CA GLU A 121 42.31 2.21 -17.71
C GLU A 121 42.00 1.05 -18.66
N VAL A 122 41.24 1.33 -19.72
CA VAL A 122 41.22 0.50 -20.92
C VAL A 122 41.67 1.41 -22.06
N GLY A 123 42.90 1.22 -22.53
CA GLY A 123 43.42 1.83 -23.74
C GLY A 123 43.53 3.36 -23.75
N GLY A 124 44.47 3.93 -22.99
CA GLY A 124 45.12 5.22 -23.34
C GLY A 124 44.30 6.52 -23.41
N THR A 125 42.98 6.49 -23.23
CA THR A 125 42.13 7.69 -23.17
C THR A 125 41.39 7.75 -21.84
N THR A 126 41.77 8.69 -20.98
CA THR A 126 41.09 9.00 -19.71
C THR A 126 39.85 9.86 -19.95
N GLY A 127 38.80 9.26 -20.49
CA GLY A 127 37.45 9.82 -20.42
C GLY A 127 36.78 9.40 -19.12
N ILE A 128 36.17 10.32 -18.37
CA ILE A 128 35.11 9.97 -17.42
C ILE A 128 33.81 10.00 -18.24
N PRO A 129 33.23 8.87 -18.66
CA PRO A 129 32.00 8.91 -19.44
C PRO A 129 30.82 8.93 -18.47
N GLY A 130 29.94 9.92 -18.61
CA GLY A 130 28.56 9.75 -18.15
C GLY A 130 27.95 8.56 -18.92
N THR A 131 27.51 7.53 -18.23
CA THR A 131 27.00 6.31 -18.88
C THR A 131 25.56 6.51 -19.30
N VAL A 132 25.27 6.41 -20.60
CA VAL A 132 23.91 6.43 -21.14
C VAL A 132 23.18 5.16 -20.68
N HIS A 133 22.02 5.33 -20.05
CA HIS A 133 21.17 4.23 -19.61
C HIS A 133 20.07 4.00 -20.66
N VAL A 134 20.13 2.86 -21.35
CA VAL A 134 19.22 2.51 -22.45
C VAL A 134 18.31 1.36 -22.02
N HIS A 135 17.01 1.47 -22.27
CA HIS A 135 16.05 0.37 -22.12
C HIS A 135 15.62 -0.11 -23.51
N ILE A 136 15.94 -1.37 -23.85
CA ILE A 136 15.59 -1.99 -25.14
C ILE A 136 14.58 -3.10 -24.88
N LEU A 137 13.45 -3.06 -25.61
CA LEU A 137 12.43 -4.09 -25.59
C LEU A 137 12.48 -4.89 -26.89
N LEU A 138 12.90 -6.15 -26.82
CA LEU A 138 13.05 -7.03 -27.98
C LEU A 138 11.95 -8.08 -27.99
N TRP A 139 10.95 -7.95 -28.87
CA TRP A 139 9.89 -8.95 -29.04
C TRP A 139 10.33 -10.00 -30.04
N LEU A 140 10.63 -11.20 -29.54
CA LEU A 140 11.09 -12.33 -30.33
C LEU A 140 9.90 -13.23 -30.67
N GLU A 141 9.58 -13.39 -31.95
CA GLU A 141 8.50 -14.29 -32.40
C GLU A 141 8.85 -15.76 -32.13
N ASN A 142 10.15 -16.11 -32.17
CA ASN A 142 10.64 -17.45 -31.88
C ASN A 142 11.96 -17.41 -31.10
N MET A 143 11.87 -17.37 -29.76
CA MET A 143 13.07 -17.38 -28.89
C MET A 143 13.91 -18.66 -29.03
N ALA A 144 13.34 -19.76 -29.54
CA ALA A 144 14.03 -21.04 -29.71
C ALA A 144 14.93 -21.09 -30.96
N SER A 145 14.81 -20.15 -31.91
CA SER A 145 15.72 -20.06 -33.05
C SER A 145 17.01 -19.29 -32.75
N MET A 146 17.13 -18.68 -31.57
CA MET A 146 18.36 -18.02 -31.12
C MET A 146 19.32 -19.01 -30.47
N SER A 147 20.64 -18.80 -30.65
CA SER A 147 21.67 -19.42 -29.83
C SER A 147 21.66 -18.84 -28.40
N LEU A 148 20.65 -19.19 -27.60
CA LEU A 148 20.41 -18.57 -26.29
C LEU A 148 21.59 -18.68 -25.31
N SER A 149 22.37 -19.76 -25.38
CA SER A 149 23.54 -19.95 -24.51
C SER A 149 24.76 -19.12 -24.93
N GLU A 150 24.80 -18.64 -26.17
CA GLU A 150 25.85 -17.76 -26.67
C GLU A 150 25.44 -16.30 -26.46
N ASN A 151 24.18 -15.97 -26.78
CA ASN A 151 23.71 -14.60 -26.81
C ASN A 151 23.26 -14.08 -25.45
N ILE A 152 22.78 -14.95 -24.54
CA ILE A 152 22.31 -14.55 -23.20
C ILE A 152 23.04 -15.37 -22.12
N ARG A 153 23.90 -14.67 -21.38
CA ARG A 153 24.81 -15.27 -20.42
C ARG A 153 24.62 -14.66 -19.03
N ALA A 154 24.87 -15.47 -18.01
CA ALA A 154 24.93 -15.05 -16.62
C ALA A 154 26.12 -15.73 -15.91
N ASP A 155 27.14 -16.11 -16.66
CA ASP A 155 28.40 -16.67 -16.18
C ASP A 155 29.53 -15.65 -16.27
N LEU A 156 30.66 -15.96 -15.64
CA LEU A 156 31.88 -15.18 -15.76
C LEU A 156 32.70 -15.71 -16.93
N PRO A 157 32.97 -14.89 -17.97
CA PRO A 157 33.79 -15.32 -19.10
C PRO A 157 35.21 -15.70 -18.64
N ASP A 158 35.80 -16.68 -19.31
CA ASP A 158 37.14 -17.19 -18.99
C ASP A 158 38.25 -16.44 -19.75
N GLU A 159 39.49 -16.94 -19.71
CA GLU A 159 40.64 -16.28 -20.36
C GLU A 159 40.57 -16.32 -21.89
N SER A 160 39.67 -17.12 -22.49
CA SER A 160 39.49 -17.15 -23.95
C SER A 160 38.69 -15.97 -24.49
N GLU A 161 37.98 -15.24 -23.62
CA GLU A 161 37.14 -14.09 -23.95
C GLU A 161 37.55 -12.84 -23.14
N PRO A 162 38.79 -12.32 -23.28
CA PRO A 162 39.35 -11.33 -22.37
C PRO A 162 38.58 -10.00 -22.35
N GLU A 163 38.10 -9.54 -23.51
CA GLU A 163 37.33 -8.29 -23.63
C GLU A 163 35.96 -8.40 -22.94
N LEU A 164 35.22 -9.48 -23.20
CA LEU A 164 33.92 -9.73 -22.56
C LEU A 164 34.08 -9.95 -21.05
N ARG A 165 35.14 -10.65 -20.63
CA ARG A 165 35.46 -10.84 -19.21
C ARG A 165 35.65 -9.51 -18.48
N ASP A 166 36.39 -8.60 -19.07
CA ASP A 166 36.69 -7.31 -18.47
C ASP A 166 35.42 -6.42 -18.44
N LEU A 167 34.59 -6.48 -19.48
CA LEU A 167 33.26 -5.83 -19.50
C LEU A 167 32.34 -6.38 -18.41
N VAL A 168 32.21 -7.70 -18.27
CA VAL A 168 31.34 -8.34 -17.27
C VAL A 168 31.79 -8.00 -15.85
N ARG A 169 33.10 -8.07 -15.57
CA ARG A 169 33.65 -7.69 -14.26
C ARG A 169 33.51 -6.20 -13.98
N GLY A 170 33.55 -5.36 -15.00
CA GLY A 170 33.40 -3.91 -14.88
C GLY A 170 31.97 -3.42 -14.72
N SER A 171 30.97 -4.18 -15.20
CA SER A 171 29.59 -3.67 -15.33
C SER A 171 28.47 -4.57 -14.82
N GLN A 172 28.65 -5.90 -14.73
CA GLN A 172 27.55 -6.84 -14.48
C GLN A 172 27.52 -7.47 -13.09
N LEU A 173 28.53 -7.26 -12.25
CA LEU A 173 28.53 -7.75 -10.86
C LEU A 173 27.68 -6.84 -9.96
N ASP A 174 26.70 -7.42 -9.26
CA ASP A 174 25.85 -6.71 -8.29
C ASP A 174 26.45 -6.76 -6.86
N TRP A 175 26.01 -5.87 -5.97
CA TRP A 175 26.46 -5.83 -4.57
C TRP A 175 25.66 -6.73 -3.63
N THR A 176 24.43 -7.07 -4.02
CA THR A 176 23.43 -7.68 -3.14
C THR A 176 23.00 -9.06 -3.62
N SER A 177 22.72 -9.21 -4.92
CA SER A 177 22.26 -10.47 -5.50
C SER A 177 22.36 -10.43 -7.02
N SER A 178 22.67 -11.57 -7.65
CA SER A 178 22.54 -11.72 -9.10
C SER A 178 21.08 -11.69 -9.57
N GLY A 179 20.12 -11.98 -8.69
CA GLY A 179 18.72 -12.17 -9.05
C GLY A 179 18.41 -13.53 -9.71
N TRP A 180 19.40 -14.41 -9.87
CA TRP A 180 19.26 -15.69 -10.58
C TRP A 180 19.66 -16.89 -9.70
N PRO A 181 18.94 -18.02 -9.75
CA PRO A 181 19.30 -19.22 -8.99
C PRO A 181 20.53 -19.92 -9.59
N VAL A 182 21.27 -20.66 -8.75
CA VAL A 182 22.41 -21.48 -9.21
C VAL A 182 21.92 -22.57 -10.17
N ARG A 183 22.50 -22.61 -11.37
CA ARG A 183 22.16 -23.58 -12.42
C ARG A 183 23.35 -23.84 -13.33
N ARG A 184 23.67 -25.10 -13.61
CA ARG A 184 24.87 -25.48 -14.40
C ARG A 184 24.55 -25.81 -15.85
N GLU A 185 23.30 -26.15 -16.11
CA GLU A 185 22.78 -26.49 -17.42
C GLU A 185 22.82 -25.28 -18.36
N PRO A 186 22.97 -25.49 -19.69
CA PRO A 186 22.95 -24.41 -20.67
C PRO A 186 21.67 -23.56 -20.59
N THR A 187 21.80 -22.29 -20.99
CA THR A 187 20.66 -21.36 -21.07
C THR A 187 19.62 -21.90 -22.04
N LYS A 188 18.36 -22.01 -21.61
CA LYS A 188 17.25 -22.50 -22.44
C LYS A 188 15.93 -21.85 -22.05
N VAL A 189 14.93 -21.98 -22.92
CA VAL A 189 13.53 -21.71 -22.57
C VAL A 189 12.95 -22.93 -21.88
N SER A 190 12.32 -22.73 -20.72
CA SER A 190 11.62 -23.78 -20.00
C SER A 190 10.38 -24.24 -20.77
N GLU A 191 10.29 -25.52 -21.13
CA GLU A 191 9.10 -26.07 -21.80
C GLU A 191 7.84 -26.01 -20.92
N SER A 192 8.00 -26.02 -19.60
CA SER A 192 6.90 -26.03 -18.63
C SER A 192 6.45 -24.65 -18.19
N SER A 193 7.37 -23.69 -18.05
CA SER A 193 7.07 -22.33 -17.58
C SER A 193 7.12 -21.26 -18.67
N GLY A 194 7.70 -21.54 -19.83
CA GLY A 194 7.93 -20.57 -20.89
C GLY A 194 8.97 -19.49 -20.54
N LEU A 195 9.60 -19.58 -19.36
CA LEU A 195 10.59 -18.63 -18.87
C LEU A 195 12.01 -18.99 -19.30
N LEU A 196 12.88 -18.00 -19.31
CA LEU A 196 14.31 -18.18 -19.57
C LEU A 196 14.99 -18.78 -18.33
N GLU A 197 15.58 -19.96 -18.48
CA GLU A 197 16.41 -20.61 -17.48
C GLU A 197 17.87 -20.40 -17.87
N LEU A 198 18.57 -19.51 -17.17
CA LEU A 198 19.97 -19.17 -17.46
C LEU A 198 20.95 -20.21 -16.93
N ARG A 199 22.09 -20.38 -17.61
CA ARG A 199 23.29 -20.97 -17.00
C ARG A 199 23.89 -19.94 -16.04
N HIS A 200 23.88 -20.24 -14.74
CA HIS A 200 24.38 -19.37 -13.69
C HIS A 200 25.18 -20.21 -12.67
N PRO A 201 26.46 -20.48 -12.96
CA PRO A 201 27.28 -21.36 -12.12
C PRO A 201 27.57 -20.72 -10.75
N GLN A 202 28.01 -21.55 -9.79
CA GLN A 202 28.15 -21.16 -8.39
C GLN A 202 29.07 -19.93 -8.20
N ASP A 203 30.17 -19.87 -8.95
CA ASP A 203 31.14 -18.78 -8.92
C ASP A 203 30.56 -17.45 -9.42
N ALA A 204 29.68 -17.49 -10.43
CA ALA A 204 28.93 -16.33 -10.90
C ALA A 204 27.88 -15.89 -9.88
N HIS A 205 27.19 -16.83 -9.24
CA HIS A 205 26.21 -16.55 -8.17
C HIS A 205 26.86 -15.92 -6.92
N ASP A 206 27.99 -16.45 -6.49
CA ASP A 206 28.74 -15.96 -5.32
C ASP A 206 29.30 -14.55 -5.57
N GLN A 207 29.57 -14.20 -6.83
CA GLN A 207 29.97 -12.85 -7.26
C GLN A 207 28.80 -11.97 -7.69
N HIS A 208 27.56 -12.46 -7.53
CA HIS A 208 26.33 -11.75 -7.87
C HIS A 208 26.31 -11.26 -9.34
N CYS A 209 26.86 -12.05 -10.25
CA CYS A 209 26.89 -11.74 -11.69
C CYS A 209 25.47 -11.73 -12.27
N ARG A 210 25.07 -10.61 -12.85
CA ARG A 210 23.77 -10.45 -13.51
C ARG A 210 23.80 -11.03 -14.92
N ALA A 211 22.61 -11.20 -15.49
CA ALA A 211 22.46 -11.66 -16.86
C ALA A 211 22.70 -10.52 -17.86
N TYR A 212 23.38 -10.82 -18.95
CA TYR A 212 23.75 -9.87 -20.00
C TYR A 212 23.58 -10.49 -21.39
N LEU A 213 23.34 -9.62 -22.37
CA LEU A 213 23.37 -9.95 -23.80
C LEU A 213 24.78 -9.68 -24.32
N THR A 214 25.47 -10.68 -24.85
CA THR A 214 26.90 -10.57 -25.22
C THR A 214 27.15 -9.45 -26.21
N ASP A 215 26.39 -9.40 -27.31
CA ASP A 215 26.61 -8.45 -28.39
C ASP A 215 26.19 -7.03 -27.98
N VAL A 216 25.13 -6.92 -27.18
CA VAL A 216 24.65 -5.63 -26.66
C VAL A 216 25.64 -5.06 -25.66
N LEU A 217 26.18 -5.90 -24.76
CA LEU A 217 27.20 -5.50 -23.81
C LEU A 217 28.49 -5.07 -24.52
N ALA A 218 28.89 -5.82 -25.56
CA ALA A 218 30.04 -5.50 -26.39
C ALA A 218 29.86 -4.24 -27.24
N ALA A 219 28.64 -3.92 -27.66
CA ALA A 219 28.37 -2.72 -28.45
C ALA A 219 28.24 -1.45 -27.58
N LEU A 220 27.55 -1.56 -26.44
CA LEU A 220 27.18 -0.41 -25.61
C LEU A 220 28.14 -0.14 -24.45
N HIS A 221 28.98 -1.13 -24.09
CA HIS A 221 29.95 -1.03 -22.98
C HIS A 221 29.31 -0.54 -21.66
N CYS A 222 28.02 -0.84 -21.46
CA CYS A 222 27.24 -0.34 -20.34
C CYS A 222 26.58 -1.47 -19.56
N HIS A 223 26.04 -1.13 -18.40
CA HIS A 223 25.29 -2.09 -17.60
C HIS A 223 24.02 -2.55 -18.33
N THR A 224 23.77 -3.86 -18.35
CA THR A 224 22.63 -4.49 -19.04
C THR A 224 21.86 -5.36 -18.04
N ASP A 225 20.54 -5.26 -18.06
CA ASP A 225 19.67 -6.21 -17.36
C ASP A 225 18.89 -7.04 -18.38
N VAL A 226 18.91 -8.36 -18.22
CA VAL A 226 18.07 -9.25 -19.02
C VAL A 226 16.83 -9.61 -18.20
N VAL A 227 15.67 -9.21 -18.68
CA VAL A 227 14.37 -9.58 -18.10
C VAL A 227 13.59 -10.37 -19.12
N ALA A 228 13.31 -11.64 -18.80
CA ALA A 228 12.38 -12.46 -19.57
C ALA A 228 11.02 -12.47 -18.87
N SER A 229 9.93 -12.39 -19.64
CA SER A 229 8.57 -12.53 -19.13
C SER A 229 7.84 -13.65 -19.86
N ASP A 230 6.93 -14.28 -19.14
CA ASP A 230 5.97 -15.29 -19.62
C ASP A 230 4.85 -14.73 -20.53
N GLY A 231 5.08 -13.58 -21.18
CA GLY A 231 4.08 -12.88 -21.98
C GLY A 231 2.92 -12.26 -21.19
N ARG A 232 2.94 -12.28 -19.85
CA ARG A 232 1.98 -11.54 -19.04
C ARG A 232 2.30 -10.05 -19.04
N ALA A 233 1.33 -9.22 -18.68
CA ALA A 233 1.46 -7.77 -18.76
C ALA A 233 2.48 -7.14 -17.78
N MET A 234 3.31 -7.94 -17.10
CA MET A 234 4.33 -7.44 -16.16
C MET A 234 5.36 -6.55 -16.85
N ILE A 235 5.84 -6.91 -18.04
CA ILE A 235 6.71 -6.05 -18.84
C ILE A 235 5.96 -4.78 -19.26
N LEU A 236 4.72 -4.91 -19.75
CA LEU A 236 3.92 -3.73 -20.12
C LEU A 236 3.68 -2.79 -18.94
N LYS A 237 3.44 -3.33 -17.75
CA LYS A 237 3.31 -2.55 -16.51
C LYS A 237 4.64 -1.90 -16.13
N TYR A 238 5.75 -2.62 -16.23
CA TYR A 238 7.09 -2.05 -16.02
C TYR A 238 7.29 -0.84 -16.94
N CYS A 239 7.12 -1.02 -18.25
CA CYS A 239 7.26 0.05 -19.24
C CYS A 239 6.27 1.20 -19.02
N ALA A 240 5.00 0.92 -18.71
CA ALA A 240 3.96 1.93 -18.52
C ALA A 240 4.04 2.67 -17.19
N SER A 241 4.65 2.08 -16.16
CA SER A 241 4.85 2.70 -14.84
C SER A 241 6.23 3.33 -14.67
N TYR A 242 7.14 3.10 -15.62
CA TYR A 242 8.43 3.76 -15.66
C TYR A 242 8.24 5.25 -15.97
N LEU A 243 8.13 6.05 -14.92
CA LEU A 243 8.31 7.49 -15.05
C LEU A 243 9.80 7.75 -15.24
N PRO A 244 10.22 8.46 -16.30
CA PRO A 244 11.55 9.07 -16.29
C PRO A 244 11.64 9.88 -15.00
N LYS A 245 12.64 9.59 -14.15
CA LYS A 245 12.81 10.30 -12.88
C LYS A 245 13.28 11.74 -13.16
N PHE A 246 12.34 12.59 -13.56
CA PHE A 246 12.36 14.01 -13.28
C PHE A 246 11.16 14.28 -12.37
N SER A 247 11.40 14.87 -11.20
CA SER A 247 10.31 15.27 -10.32
C SER A 247 9.40 16.23 -11.09
N SER A 248 8.12 15.86 -11.22
CA SER A 248 7.08 16.69 -11.85
C SER A 248 6.88 18.07 -11.20
N SER A 249 7.57 18.34 -10.07
CA SER A 249 7.67 19.66 -9.44
C SER A 249 8.37 20.70 -10.31
N PHE A 250 9.38 20.30 -11.11
CA PHE A 250 10.21 21.27 -11.84
C PHE A 250 9.48 21.89 -13.06
N ALA A 251 8.53 21.14 -13.64
CA ALA A 251 7.76 21.60 -14.80
C ALA A 251 6.88 22.82 -14.50
N GLN A 252 6.44 23.02 -13.25
CA GLN A 252 5.64 24.18 -12.85
C GLN A 252 6.49 25.44 -12.61
N GLU A 253 7.75 25.28 -12.18
CA GLU A 253 8.68 26.40 -11.98
C GLU A 253 9.35 26.86 -13.29
N LEU A 254 9.53 25.96 -14.27
CA LEU A 254 10.04 26.31 -15.60
C LEU A 254 9.07 27.20 -16.40
N LEU A 255 7.77 27.14 -16.05
CA LEU A 255 6.69 27.93 -16.60
C LEU A 255 6.37 29.16 -15.73
N ASN A 256 7.26 29.52 -14.79
CA ASN A 256 7.10 30.68 -13.94
C ASN A 256 7.63 31.95 -14.62
N ASP A 257 6.74 32.69 -15.27
CA ASP A 257 7.04 33.98 -15.93
C ASP A 257 7.53 35.07 -14.96
N GLN A 258 7.50 34.84 -13.63
CA GLN A 258 7.97 35.77 -12.60
C GLN A 258 9.43 35.53 -12.19
N ALA A 259 10.03 34.40 -12.56
CA ALA A 259 11.43 34.10 -12.26
C ALA A 259 12.34 34.65 -13.37
N SER A 260 13.42 35.36 -13.02
CA SER A 260 14.41 35.78 -14.01
C SER A 260 15.11 34.55 -14.59
N GLY A 261 15.46 34.56 -15.89
CA GLY A 261 16.23 33.47 -16.50
C GLY A 261 17.56 33.21 -15.76
N PHE A 262 18.09 34.23 -15.07
CA PHE A 262 19.25 34.15 -14.19
C PHE A 262 18.99 33.33 -12.92
N ALA A 263 17.85 33.53 -12.24
CA ALA A 263 17.48 32.75 -11.05
C ALA A 263 17.25 31.26 -11.37
N LEU A 264 16.67 30.98 -12.55
CA LEU A 264 16.43 29.62 -13.02
C LEU A 264 17.76 28.90 -13.34
N ALA A 265 18.65 29.54 -14.10
CA ALA A 265 19.95 28.99 -14.45
C ALA A 265 20.85 28.77 -13.22
N ARG A 266 20.90 29.74 -12.30
CA ARG A 266 21.65 29.62 -11.05
C ARG A 266 21.17 28.44 -10.21
N ARG A 267 19.86 28.21 -10.12
CA ARG A 267 19.29 27.11 -9.32
C ARG A 267 19.55 25.74 -9.96
N ILE A 268 19.45 25.62 -11.29
CA ILE A 268 19.86 24.40 -12.02
C ILE A 268 21.33 24.07 -11.73
N LEU A 269 22.21 25.07 -11.84
CA LEU A 269 23.65 24.88 -11.61
C LEU A 269 24.00 24.62 -10.14
N SER A 270 23.25 25.18 -9.18
CA SER A 270 23.55 25.10 -7.75
C SER A 270 22.87 23.92 -7.03
N ASP A 271 21.68 23.51 -7.45
CA ASP A 271 20.93 22.42 -6.80
C ASP A 271 21.28 21.06 -7.43
N TYR A 272 21.47 21.01 -8.75
CA TYR A 272 21.68 19.75 -9.48
C TYR A 272 23.14 19.43 -9.82
N HIS A 273 24.03 20.42 -9.81
CA HIS A 273 25.45 20.27 -10.17
C HIS A 273 25.67 19.48 -11.49
N PRO A 274 24.96 19.80 -12.60
CA PRO A 274 25.06 19.01 -13.82
C PRO A 274 26.45 19.15 -14.46
N LEU A 275 27.03 18.02 -14.85
CA LEU A 275 28.23 17.93 -15.65
C LEU A 275 27.94 18.31 -17.11
N GLN A 276 29.00 18.65 -17.83
CA GLN A 276 28.99 19.06 -19.23
C GLN A 276 28.12 18.19 -20.17
N PRO A 277 28.17 16.84 -20.15
CA PRO A 277 27.29 16.02 -20.98
C PRO A 277 25.79 16.17 -20.62
N GLU A 278 25.48 16.43 -19.36
CA GLU A 278 24.11 16.55 -18.86
C GLU A 278 23.49 17.88 -19.29
N MET A 279 24.29 18.96 -19.30
CA MET A 279 23.89 20.27 -19.83
C MET A 279 23.64 20.22 -21.34
N VAL A 280 24.49 19.53 -22.09
CA VAL A 280 24.38 19.33 -23.55
C VAL A 280 23.09 18.61 -23.92
N MET A 281 22.78 17.51 -23.25
CA MET A 281 21.56 16.73 -23.50
C MET A 281 20.28 17.49 -23.11
N GLN A 282 20.32 18.30 -22.05
CA GLN A 282 19.19 19.15 -21.63
C GLN A 282 18.89 20.26 -22.63
N LEU A 283 19.92 20.90 -23.20
CA LEU A 283 19.75 21.94 -24.23
C LEU A 283 19.29 21.35 -25.56
N ALA A 284 19.78 20.15 -25.93
CA ALA A 284 19.30 19.42 -27.11
C ALA A 284 17.83 18.97 -26.98
N ALA A 285 17.36 18.63 -25.77
CA ALA A 285 15.98 18.24 -25.49
C ALA A 285 14.95 19.37 -25.75
N GLN A 286 15.38 20.64 -25.74
CA GLN A 286 14.55 21.79 -26.12
C GLN A 286 14.35 21.90 -27.64
N GLN A 287 15.31 21.40 -28.43
CA GLN A 287 15.24 21.42 -29.90
C GLN A 287 14.64 20.13 -30.47
N HIS A 288 14.68 19.03 -29.72
CA HIS A 288 14.14 17.72 -30.09
C HIS A 288 13.29 17.15 -28.94
N PRO A 289 11.93 17.20 -29.03
CA PRO A 289 11.07 16.73 -27.95
C PRO A 289 11.30 15.24 -27.64
N GLN A 290 11.70 14.92 -26.41
CA GLN A 290 12.00 13.55 -25.96
C GLN A 290 10.75 12.70 -25.66
N PHE A 291 9.54 13.18 -25.97
CA PHE A 291 8.31 12.40 -25.81
C PHE A 291 7.21 12.89 -26.74
N LEU A 292 6.92 12.12 -27.79
CA LEU A 292 5.60 12.10 -28.41
C LEU A 292 4.82 10.97 -27.73
N CYS A 293 3.88 11.30 -26.86
CA CYS A 293 2.70 10.45 -26.75
C CYS A 293 1.81 10.88 -27.92
N PRO A 294 1.84 10.20 -29.09
CA PRO A 294 0.83 10.46 -30.09
C PRO A 294 -0.54 10.27 -29.41
N ALA A 295 -1.59 10.90 -29.91
CA ALA A 295 -2.97 10.88 -29.40
C ALA A 295 -3.61 9.46 -29.37
N VAL A 296 -2.97 8.54 -28.65
CA VAL A 296 -3.06 7.08 -28.71
C VAL A 296 -3.26 6.52 -27.30
N VAL A 297 -2.85 7.21 -26.23
CA VAL A 297 -3.19 6.81 -24.85
C VAL A 297 -4.27 7.73 -24.28
N ARG A 298 -5.39 7.16 -23.85
CA ARG A 298 -6.49 7.86 -23.19
C ARG A 298 -6.66 7.35 -21.76
N LYS A 299 -6.35 8.20 -20.77
CA LYS A 299 -6.67 7.90 -19.37
C LYS A 299 -8.15 8.16 -19.12
N PHE A 300 -8.81 7.26 -18.42
CA PHE A 300 -10.23 7.39 -18.08
C PHE A 300 -10.48 6.87 -16.67
N VAL A 301 -10.85 7.75 -15.76
CA VAL A 301 -11.34 7.37 -14.43
C VAL A 301 -12.77 6.91 -14.59
N VAL A 302 -12.99 5.60 -14.42
CA VAL A 302 -14.30 5.01 -14.68
C VAL A 302 -15.23 5.40 -13.53
N PRO A 303 -16.37 6.05 -13.77
CA PRO A 303 -17.31 6.35 -12.70
C PRO A 303 -18.01 5.07 -12.23
N VAL A 304 -18.38 5.01 -10.95
CA VAL A 304 -19.34 4.00 -10.49
C VAL A 304 -20.70 4.34 -11.11
N PRO A 305 -21.42 3.37 -11.71
CA PRO A 305 -22.74 3.62 -12.28
C PRO A 305 -23.71 4.23 -11.26
N TRP A 306 -24.67 5.02 -11.75
CA TRP A 306 -25.68 5.73 -10.92
C TRP A 306 -25.12 6.78 -9.93
N ASN A 307 -23.86 7.19 -10.08
CA ASN A 307 -23.36 8.38 -9.38
C ASN A 307 -24.08 9.66 -9.88
N LYS A 308 -24.19 10.70 -9.03
CA LYS A 308 -24.98 11.91 -9.30
C LYS A 308 -24.54 12.66 -10.56
N GLU A 309 -23.25 12.63 -10.89
CA GLU A 309 -22.71 13.27 -12.09
C GLU A 309 -21.90 12.27 -12.92
N MET A 310 -22.32 12.07 -14.18
CA MET A 310 -21.59 11.25 -15.14
C MET A 310 -20.57 12.13 -15.92
N PRO A 311 -19.33 11.66 -16.13
CA PRO A 311 -18.33 12.33 -16.94
C PRO A 311 -18.80 12.58 -18.38
N GLN A 312 -18.21 13.60 -19.02
CA GLN A 312 -18.59 14.00 -20.37
C GLN A 312 -18.42 12.88 -21.40
N GLU A 313 -17.42 12.02 -21.23
CA GLU A 313 -17.16 10.86 -22.08
C GLU A 313 -18.33 9.87 -22.09
N VAL A 314 -18.93 9.62 -20.92
CA VAL A 314 -20.08 8.73 -20.77
C VAL A 314 -21.33 9.37 -21.38
N ARG A 315 -21.54 10.68 -21.16
CA ARG A 315 -22.63 11.43 -21.81
C ARG A 315 -22.51 11.38 -23.34
N ASN A 316 -21.32 11.67 -23.86
CA ASN A 316 -21.04 11.57 -25.30
C ASN A 316 -21.31 10.16 -25.84
N TYR A 317 -20.97 9.11 -25.08
CA TYR A 317 -21.30 7.73 -25.44
C TYR A 317 -22.81 7.48 -25.49
N MET A 318 -23.57 7.93 -24.50
CA MET A 318 -25.04 7.79 -24.46
C MET A 318 -25.70 8.50 -25.66
N ASP A 319 -25.29 9.75 -25.92
CA ASP A 319 -25.83 10.62 -26.96
C ASP A 319 -25.34 10.29 -28.39
N CYS A 320 -24.30 9.47 -28.53
CA CYS A 320 -23.66 9.18 -29.81
C CYS A 320 -24.59 8.48 -30.81
N SER A 321 -24.91 9.14 -31.93
CA SER A 321 -25.79 8.59 -32.97
C SER A 321 -25.11 7.59 -33.91
N TRP A 322 -23.79 7.70 -34.12
CA TRP A 322 -23.09 6.91 -35.14
C TRP A 322 -22.68 5.51 -34.68
N ARG A 323 -22.63 5.22 -33.38
CA ARG A 323 -22.24 3.90 -32.87
C ARG A 323 -23.36 2.86 -33.01
N ARG A 324 -23.00 1.61 -33.28
CA ARG A 324 -23.90 0.44 -33.22
C ARG A 324 -24.36 0.21 -31.78
N ARG A 325 -25.55 -0.39 -31.61
CA ARG A 325 -26.12 -0.68 -30.28
C ARG A 325 -25.28 -1.67 -29.46
N SER A 326 -24.54 -2.56 -30.12
CA SER A 326 -23.67 -3.54 -29.49
C SER A 326 -22.28 -3.00 -29.13
N MET A 327 -21.95 -1.74 -29.45
CA MET A 327 -20.64 -1.17 -29.12
C MET A 327 -20.58 -0.79 -27.66
N SER A 328 -19.62 -1.36 -26.93
CA SER A 328 -19.40 -1.05 -25.51
C SER A 328 -18.74 0.32 -25.32
N LEU A 329 -18.74 0.84 -24.09
CA LEU A 329 -18.09 2.11 -23.79
C LEU A 329 -16.57 2.03 -24.05
N ILE A 330 -15.92 0.93 -23.67
CA ILE A 330 -14.48 0.76 -23.89
C ILE A 330 -14.13 0.72 -25.39
N GLU A 331 -14.95 0.06 -26.22
CA GLU A 331 -14.78 0.09 -27.69
C GLU A 331 -14.94 1.50 -28.23
N TYR A 332 -15.99 2.21 -27.80
CA TYR A 332 -16.24 3.59 -28.20
C TYR A 332 -15.09 4.53 -27.83
N LEU A 333 -14.49 4.38 -26.66
CA LEU A 333 -13.35 5.21 -26.22
C LEU A 333 -12.11 5.02 -27.12
N ARG A 334 -11.95 3.85 -27.76
CA ARG A 334 -10.86 3.54 -28.70
C ARG A 334 -11.07 4.13 -30.10
N VAL A 335 -12.31 4.43 -30.48
CA VAL A 335 -12.66 4.93 -31.82
C VAL A 335 -13.12 6.40 -31.85
N SER A 336 -13.45 6.97 -30.69
CA SER A 336 -13.92 8.35 -30.54
C SER A 336 -12.79 9.32 -30.18
N GLY A 337 -12.94 10.58 -30.62
CA GLY A 337 -12.17 11.71 -30.12
C GLY A 337 -12.74 12.28 -28.82
N SER A 338 -12.11 13.33 -28.30
CA SER A 338 -12.51 14.00 -27.04
C SER A 338 -13.95 14.51 -27.04
N GLY A 339 -14.43 15.04 -28.17
CA GLY A 339 -15.82 15.51 -28.33
C GLY A 339 -16.85 14.44 -28.73
N GLY A 340 -16.47 13.15 -28.74
CA GLY A 340 -17.36 12.04 -29.09
C GLY A 340 -17.56 11.78 -30.59
N GLN A 341 -16.94 12.59 -31.44
CA GLN A 341 -16.85 12.35 -32.88
C GLN A 341 -15.91 11.19 -33.21
N ILE A 342 -16.07 10.51 -34.36
CA ILE A 342 -15.10 9.51 -34.83
C ILE A 342 -13.71 10.15 -34.90
N ALA A 343 -12.71 9.53 -34.27
CA ALA A 343 -11.36 10.07 -34.12
C ALA A 343 -10.72 10.36 -35.49
N GLN A 344 -9.93 11.44 -35.57
CA GLN A 344 -9.40 11.95 -36.83
C GLN A 344 -8.58 10.91 -37.61
N ARG A 345 -7.85 10.04 -36.90
CA ARG A 345 -7.06 8.97 -37.51
C ARG A 345 -7.91 8.03 -38.38
N TYR A 346 -9.11 7.65 -37.93
CA TYR A 346 -9.96 6.71 -38.65
C TYR A 346 -10.56 7.38 -39.88
N ARG A 347 -10.80 8.70 -39.82
CA ARG A 347 -11.18 9.48 -41.02
C ARG A 347 -10.07 9.50 -42.06
N ARG A 348 -8.82 9.68 -41.62
CA ARG A 348 -7.64 9.62 -42.50
C ARG A 348 -7.46 8.21 -43.08
N LEU A 349 -7.59 7.17 -42.25
CA LEU A 349 -7.44 5.77 -42.66
C LEU A 349 -8.52 5.33 -43.65
N HIS A 350 -9.78 5.70 -43.41
CA HIS A 350 -10.91 5.46 -44.31
C HIS A 350 -10.65 6.04 -45.71
N LYS A 351 -10.18 7.29 -45.76
CA LYS A 351 -9.81 7.99 -47.00
C LYS A 351 -8.59 7.36 -47.67
N ALA A 352 -7.55 7.02 -46.91
CA ALA A 352 -6.32 6.44 -47.42
C ALA A 352 -6.55 5.04 -48.04
N ARG A 353 -7.36 4.21 -47.38
CA ARG A 353 -7.73 2.87 -47.86
C ARG A 353 -8.81 2.86 -48.95
N LYS A 354 -9.32 4.03 -49.37
CA LYS A 354 -10.37 4.18 -50.38
C LYS A 354 -11.59 3.28 -50.11
N VAL A 355 -12.00 3.20 -48.85
CA VAL A 355 -13.11 2.32 -48.45
C VAL A 355 -14.43 2.86 -49.01
N GLU A 356 -15.13 2.07 -49.82
CA GLU A 356 -16.40 2.47 -50.46
C GLU A 356 -17.55 2.68 -49.45
N MET A 357 -17.51 1.94 -48.35
CA MET A 357 -18.51 2.00 -47.28
C MET A 357 -18.50 3.36 -46.57
N PRO A 358 -19.65 3.96 -46.20
CA PRO A 358 -19.67 5.20 -45.41
C PRO A 358 -18.89 5.08 -44.09
N LEU A 359 -18.16 6.13 -43.71
CA LEU A 359 -17.30 6.15 -42.51
C LEU A 359 -18.01 5.64 -41.24
N THR A 360 -19.27 6.02 -41.04
CA THR A 360 -20.07 5.61 -39.88
C THR A 360 -20.44 4.13 -39.91
N HIS A 361 -20.62 3.52 -41.09
CA HIS A 361 -20.85 2.08 -41.17
C HIS A 361 -19.53 1.32 -41.00
N TRP A 362 -18.46 1.79 -41.64
CA TRP A 362 -17.14 1.17 -41.58
C TRP A 362 -16.52 1.15 -40.18
N ILE A 363 -16.65 2.23 -39.41
CA ILE A 363 -16.13 2.24 -38.03
C ILE A 363 -16.82 1.20 -37.14
N ASN A 364 -18.06 0.83 -37.47
CA ASN A 364 -18.83 -0.19 -36.75
C ASN A 364 -18.55 -1.61 -37.26
N THR A 365 -17.70 -1.81 -38.26
CA THR A 365 -17.22 -3.14 -38.67
C THR A 365 -15.79 -3.41 -38.21
N LEU A 366 -15.05 -2.37 -37.83
CA LEU A 366 -13.68 -2.51 -37.33
C LEU A 366 -13.65 -3.07 -35.91
N THR A 367 -12.64 -3.91 -35.67
CA THR A 367 -12.17 -4.28 -34.34
C THR A 367 -10.96 -3.41 -34.04
N ALA A 368 -10.96 -2.69 -32.92
CA ALA A 368 -9.81 -1.88 -32.53
C ALA A 368 -8.70 -2.78 -31.96
N GLU A 369 -7.57 -2.88 -32.65
CA GLU A 369 -6.44 -3.77 -32.34
C GLU A 369 -5.40 -3.13 -31.40
N GLY A 370 -5.85 -2.20 -30.55
CA GLY A 370 -5.00 -1.59 -29.52
C GLY A 370 -4.25 -0.34 -29.97
N GLU A 371 -4.55 0.20 -31.15
CA GLU A 371 -3.90 1.40 -31.64
C GLU A 371 -4.38 2.66 -30.89
N VAL A 372 -5.49 2.61 -30.14
CA VAL A 372 -5.73 3.52 -28.98
C VAL A 372 -5.74 2.68 -27.71
N LEU A 373 -4.80 2.93 -26.82
CA LEU A 373 -4.78 2.38 -25.47
C LEU A 373 -5.67 3.21 -24.56
N VAL A 374 -6.66 2.58 -23.93
CA VAL A 374 -7.53 3.24 -22.95
C VAL A 374 -7.15 2.75 -21.56
N ALA A 375 -6.41 3.59 -20.82
CA ALA A 375 -5.99 3.30 -19.46
C ALA A 375 -7.16 3.61 -18.50
N CYS A 376 -7.91 2.56 -18.16
CA CYS A 376 -9.04 2.65 -17.24
C CYS A 376 -8.54 2.61 -15.79
N ILE A 377 -8.90 3.62 -15.00
CA ILE A 377 -8.63 3.67 -13.56
C ILE A 377 -9.90 3.19 -12.85
N MET A 378 -9.78 2.06 -12.16
CA MET A 378 -10.89 1.34 -11.52
C MET A 378 -10.54 0.93 -10.09
N TYR A 379 -11.56 0.60 -9.31
CA TYR A 379 -11.41 -0.03 -8.00
C TYR A 379 -10.83 -1.45 -8.14
N SER A 380 -10.26 -1.92 -7.03
CA SER A 380 -9.82 -3.32 -6.88
C SER A 380 -10.99 -4.29 -7.05
N CYS A 381 -10.77 -5.45 -7.66
CA CYS A 381 -11.77 -6.52 -7.82
C CYS A 381 -12.28 -7.12 -6.49
N TYR A 382 -11.69 -6.72 -5.36
CA TYR A 382 -12.22 -7.01 -4.02
C TYR A 382 -13.38 -6.08 -3.63
N SER A 383 -13.51 -4.89 -4.22
CA SER A 383 -14.63 -3.96 -4.02
C SER A 383 -15.76 -4.27 -5.00
N ASP A 384 -17.02 -4.16 -4.56
CA ASP A 384 -18.16 -4.35 -5.46
C ASP A 384 -18.22 -3.26 -6.55
N PHE A 385 -17.68 -2.06 -6.26
CA PHE A 385 -17.62 -0.95 -7.22
C PHE A 385 -16.85 -1.26 -8.49
N HIS A 386 -15.86 -2.15 -8.41
CA HIS A 386 -15.14 -2.66 -9.58
C HIS A 386 -16.09 -3.29 -10.59
N PHE A 387 -17.03 -4.13 -10.13
CA PHE A 387 -17.99 -4.79 -11.03
C PHE A 387 -18.95 -3.77 -11.65
N GLY A 388 -19.30 -2.70 -10.94
CA GLY A 388 -20.11 -1.61 -11.49
C GLY A 388 -19.37 -0.88 -12.61
N GLN A 389 -18.11 -0.51 -12.38
CA GLN A 389 -17.25 0.10 -13.39
C GLN A 389 -17.03 -0.83 -14.60
N TRP A 390 -16.83 -2.12 -14.35
CA TRP A 390 -16.71 -3.12 -15.41
C TRP A 390 -17.99 -3.24 -16.23
N LEU A 391 -19.16 -3.26 -15.56
CA LEU A 391 -20.47 -3.28 -16.23
C LEU A 391 -20.62 -2.09 -17.17
N LEU A 392 -20.25 -0.89 -16.71
CA LEU A 392 -20.28 0.35 -17.51
C LEU A 392 -19.34 0.27 -18.73
N LEU A 393 -18.16 -0.31 -18.57
CA LEU A 393 -17.18 -0.39 -19.67
C LEU A 393 -17.57 -1.43 -20.73
N HIS A 394 -18.05 -2.60 -20.29
CA HIS A 394 -18.11 -3.80 -21.13
C HIS A 394 -19.52 -4.18 -21.58
N VAL A 395 -20.59 -3.71 -20.92
CA VAL A 395 -21.97 -3.96 -21.35
C VAL A 395 -22.48 -2.77 -22.15
N PRO A 396 -22.90 -2.94 -23.42
CA PRO A 396 -23.45 -1.85 -24.21
C PRO A 396 -24.76 -1.31 -23.62
N PHE A 397 -24.90 0.01 -23.51
CA PHE A 397 -26.11 0.68 -23.03
C PHE A 397 -26.38 1.99 -23.79
N ARG A 398 -27.60 2.52 -23.69
CA ARG A 398 -28.00 3.86 -24.18
C ARG A 398 -28.34 4.79 -23.03
N ASP A 399 -28.94 4.24 -21.99
CA ASP A 399 -29.14 4.87 -20.69
C ASP A 399 -28.51 3.98 -19.60
N VAL A 400 -27.96 4.57 -18.54
CA VAL A 400 -27.38 3.81 -17.42
C VAL A 400 -28.44 2.90 -16.77
N ALA A 401 -29.72 3.28 -16.83
CA ALA A 401 -30.84 2.45 -16.38
C ALA A 401 -30.95 1.12 -17.15
N ASP A 402 -30.46 1.03 -18.41
CA ASP A 402 -30.48 -0.21 -19.20
C ASP A 402 -29.66 -1.33 -18.55
N LEU A 403 -28.70 -0.98 -17.70
CA LEU A 403 -27.82 -1.91 -16.99
C LEU A 403 -28.52 -2.59 -15.81
N TRP A 404 -29.57 -1.99 -15.26
CA TRP A 404 -30.28 -2.50 -14.07
C TRP A 404 -31.12 -3.74 -14.37
N ASP A 405 -31.15 -4.71 -13.47
CA ASP A 405 -32.02 -5.90 -13.53
C ASP A 405 -32.74 -6.04 -12.18
N ASP A 406 -34.08 -6.11 -12.21
CA ASP A 406 -34.90 -6.07 -10.99
C ASP A 406 -34.60 -7.21 -10.01
N ARG A 407 -34.07 -8.33 -10.50
CA ARG A 407 -33.64 -9.46 -9.64
C ARG A 407 -32.54 -9.04 -8.67
N ALA A 408 -31.71 -8.05 -9.00
CA ALA A 408 -30.67 -7.54 -8.12
C ALA A 408 -31.23 -6.84 -6.87
N THR A 409 -32.54 -6.52 -6.83
CA THR A 409 -33.19 -5.88 -5.67
C THR A 409 -33.17 -6.76 -4.41
N CYS A 410 -33.16 -8.09 -4.56
CA CYS A 410 -33.05 -9.00 -3.42
C CYS A 410 -31.64 -9.06 -2.82
N LEU A 411 -30.65 -8.51 -3.50
CA LEU A 411 -29.26 -8.53 -3.07
C LEU A 411 -28.95 -7.37 -2.10
N PRO A 412 -28.11 -7.62 -1.09
CA PRO A 412 -27.52 -6.57 -0.29
C PRO A 412 -26.69 -5.65 -1.19
N GLN A 413 -26.56 -4.37 -0.82
CA GLN A 413 -25.97 -3.32 -1.67
C GLN A 413 -24.59 -3.71 -2.22
N GLU A 414 -23.88 -4.54 -1.48
CA GLU A 414 -22.45 -4.80 -1.61
C GLU A 414 -22.17 -6.07 -2.41
N LEU A 415 -23.23 -6.72 -2.91
CA LEU A 415 -23.19 -7.80 -3.89
C LEU A 415 -23.96 -7.42 -5.16
N ARG A 416 -24.51 -6.20 -5.24
CA ARG A 416 -25.42 -5.82 -6.33
C ARG A 416 -24.69 -5.73 -7.65
N PHE A 417 -23.51 -5.11 -7.70
CA PHE A 417 -22.82 -4.94 -8.97
C PHE A 417 -22.27 -6.24 -9.50
N LEU A 418 -21.66 -7.09 -8.65
CA LEU A 418 -21.31 -8.45 -9.06
C LEU A 418 -22.55 -9.24 -9.48
N GLY A 419 -23.67 -9.11 -8.76
CA GLY A 419 -24.95 -9.72 -9.14
C GLY A 419 -25.42 -9.31 -10.52
N LEU A 420 -25.40 -8.01 -10.83
CA LEU A 420 -25.72 -7.49 -12.17
C LEU A 420 -24.75 -8.03 -13.23
N CYS A 421 -23.46 -8.08 -12.94
CA CYS A 421 -22.46 -8.69 -13.82
C CYS A 421 -22.75 -10.18 -14.09
N LEU A 422 -23.16 -10.96 -13.09
CA LEU A 422 -23.56 -12.36 -13.24
C LEU A 422 -24.85 -12.54 -14.06
N LEU A 423 -25.77 -11.57 -13.99
CA LEU A 423 -27.01 -11.59 -14.78
C LEU A 423 -26.78 -11.15 -16.23
N ARG A 424 -25.94 -10.13 -16.45
CA ARG A 424 -25.71 -9.52 -17.76
C ARG A 424 -24.62 -10.23 -18.58
N ARG A 425 -23.58 -10.76 -17.92
CA ARG A 425 -22.43 -11.44 -18.54
C ARG A 425 -22.03 -12.71 -17.77
N PRO A 426 -22.95 -13.70 -17.66
CA PRO A 426 -22.67 -14.97 -16.97
C PRO A 426 -21.52 -15.74 -17.63
N ASP A 427 -21.37 -15.63 -18.96
CA ASP A 427 -20.31 -16.26 -19.74
C ASP A 427 -18.89 -15.80 -19.36
N PHE A 428 -18.79 -14.62 -18.75
CA PHE A 428 -17.55 -14.05 -18.28
C PHE A 428 -17.37 -14.31 -16.78
N TRP A 429 -18.30 -13.81 -15.96
CA TRP A 429 -18.16 -13.79 -14.50
C TRP A 429 -18.34 -15.15 -13.81
N ARG A 430 -18.84 -16.16 -14.52
CA ARG A 430 -18.84 -17.56 -14.04
C ARG A 430 -17.68 -18.38 -14.59
N ASN A 431 -16.80 -17.79 -15.40
CA ASN A 431 -15.66 -18.48 -16.00
C ASN A 431 -14.35 -18.03 -15.34
N PRO A 432 -13.80 -18.81 -14.38
CA PRO A 432 -12.60 -18.42 -13.66
C PRO A 432 -11.38 -18.26 -14.56
N ARG A 433 -11.32 -18.97 -15.70
CA ARG A 433 -10.21 -18.82 -16.65
C ARG A 433 -10.21 -17.46 -17.32
N ARG A 434 -11.39 -16.95 -17.72
CA ARG A 434 -11.52 -15.62 -18.34
C ARG A 434 -11.16 -14.50 -17.37
N ILE A 435 -11.65 -14.60 -16.13
CA ILE A 435 -11.32 -13.65 -15.06
C ILE A 435 -9.82 -13.67 -14.79
N ALA A 436 -9.22 -14.86 -14.67
CA ALA A 436 -7.77 -15.01 -14.48
C ALA A 436 -6.98 -14.36 -15.62
N SER A 437 -7.37 -14.59 -16.87
CA SER A 437 -6.72 -13.98 -18.04
C SER A 437 -6.81 -12.45 -18.03
N GLU A 438 -7.95 -11.86 -17.63
CA GLU A 438 -8.07 -10.40 -17.51
C GLU A 438 -7.18 -9.84 -16.39
N LEU A 439 -7.15 -10.48 -15.22
CA LEU A 439 -6.27 -10.06 -14.12
C LEU A 439 -4.77 -10.26 -14.45
N GLN A 440 -4.43 -11.24 -15.28
CA GLN A 440 -3.07 -11.43 -15.81
C GLN A 440 -2.69 -10.30 -16.77
N LEU A 441 -3.64 -9.83 -17.60
CA LEU A 441 -3.46 -8.65 -18.46
C LEU A 441 -3.35 -7.35 -17.65
N GLU A 442 -3.86 -7.31 -16.43
CA GLU A 442 -3.60 -6.22 -15.46
C GLU A 442 -2.25 -6.35 -14.73
N ALA A 443 -1.45 -7.38 -15.04
CA ALA A 443 -0.18 -7.67 -14.37
C ALA A 443 -0.34 -7.86 -12.85
N ARG A 444 -1.38 -8.59 -12.45
CA ARG A 444 -1.58 -9.06 -11.07
C ARG A 444 -0.75 -10.30 -10.79
N THR A 445 -0.29 -10.46 -9.55
CA THR A 445 0.47 -11.64 -9.13
C THR A 445 -0.42 -12.89 -9.09
N ASP A 446 0.17 -14.08 -9.23
CA ASP A 446 -0.58 -15.34 -9.13
C ASP A 446 -1.29 -15.49 -7.79
N LEU A 447 -0.67 -15.02 -6.71
CA LEU A 447 -1.26 -15.01 -5.38
C LEU A 447 -2.51 -14.12 -5.34
N TYR A 448 -2.45 -12.93 -5.96
CA TYR A 448 -3.59 -12.03 -6.07
C TYR A 448 -4.73 -12.65 -6.87
N ILE A 449 -4.42 -13.24 -8.03
CA ILE A 449 -5.40 -13.87 -8.92
C ILE A 449 -6.09 -15.03 -8.21
N THR A 450 -5.32 -15.91 -7.56
CA THR A 450 -5.83 -17.05 -6.79
C THR A 450 -6.86 -16.60 -5.75
N ASN A 451 -6.51 -15.59 -4.95
CA ASN A 451 -7.41 -15.07 -3.92
C ASN A 451 -8.62 -14.35 -4.52
N ALA A 452 -8.45 -13.55 -5.57
CA ALA A 452 -9.55 -12.86 -6.24
C ALA A 452 -10.59 -13.85 -6.81
N LEU A 453 -10.14 -14.97 -7.37
CA LEU A 453 -11.02 -16.02 -7.87
C LEU A 453 -11.82 -16.68 -6.73
N GLU A 454 -11.22 -16.94 -5.57
CA GLU A 454 -11.93 -17.49 -4.42
C GLU A 454 -12.96 -16.49 -3.84
N VAL A 455 -12.63 -15.19 -3.78
CA VAL A 455 -13.59 -14.13 -3.41
C VAL A 455 -14.79 -14.14 -4.35
N ILE A 456 -14.53 -14.08 -5.67
CA ILE A 456 -15.59 -14.02 -6.68
C ILE A 456 -16.44 -15.28 -6.64
N ARG A 457 -15.81 -16.46 -6.50
CA ARG A 457 -16.50 -17.74 -6.36
C ARG A 457 -17.43 -17.76 -5.16
N ALA A 458 -16.97 -17.30 -4.00
CA ALA A 458 -17.78 -17.25 -2.79
C ALA A 458 -18.91 -16.23 -2.86
N ARG A 459 -18.64 -15.03 -3.37
CA ARG A 459 -19.71 -14.05 -3.60
C ARG A 459 -20.73 -14.57 -4.61
N THR A 460 -20.30 -15.25 -5.67
CA THR A 460 -21.19 -15.87 -6.66
C THR A 460 -22.10 -16.91 -6.02
N GLU A 461 -21.56 -17.83 -5.20
CA GLU A 461 -22.39 -18.83 -4.50
C GLU A 461 -23.39 -18.16 -3.54
N LEU A 462 -22.98 -17.10 -2.84
CA LEU A 462 -23.86 -16.34 -1.96
C LEU A 462 -24.96 -15.59 -2.72
N ILE A 463 -24.62 -14.97 -3.86
CA ILE A 463 -25.57 -14.30 -4.76
C ILE A 463 -26.59 -15.31 -5.30
N ASP A 464 -26.14 -16.48 -5.74
CA ASP A 464 -27.01 -17.56 -6.21
C ASP A 464 -27.98 -18.01 -5.10
N ALA A 465 -27.52 -18.09 -3.85
CA ALA A 465 -28.36 -18.40 -2.71
C ALA A 465 -29.42 -17.31 -2.41
N TYR A 466 -29.10 -16.03 -2.62
CA TYR A 466 -30.10 -14.94 -2.55
C TYR A 466 -31.12 -15.03 -3.68
N PHE A 467 -30.68 -15.28 -4.92
CA PHE A 467 -31.58 -15.45 -6.06
C PHE A 467 -32.50 -16.67 -5.90
N ALA A 468 -32.02 -17.73 -5.26
CA ALA A 468 -32.82 -18.91 -4.93
C ALA A 468 -33.74 -18.73 -3.71
N GLY A 469 -33.61 -17.61 -2.96
CA GLY A 469 -34.39 -17.35 -1.75
C GLY A 469 -33.95 -18.18 -0.53
N GLU A 470 -32.78 -18.82 -0.58
CA GLU A 470 -32.22 -19.61 0.54
C GLU A 470 -31.68 -18.72 1.65
N VAL A 471 -31.19 -17.53 1.30
CA VAL A 471 -30.80 -16.49 2.24
C VAL A 471 -31.90 -15.42 2.21
N PRO A 472 -32.51 -15.07 3.35
CA PRO A 472 -33.54 -14.05 3.35
C PRO A 472 -32.95 -12.75 2.82
N ALA A 473 -33.70 -12.08 1.94
CA ALA A 473 -33.34 -10.73 1.50
C ALA A 473 -33.02 -9.88 2.74
N PRO A 474 -31.97 -9.05 2.69
CA PRO A 474 -31.57 -8.29 3.86
C PRO A 474 -32.78 -7.51 4.35
N ALA A 475 -33.29 -7.90 5.53
CA ALA A 475 -34.20 -7.04 6.25
C ALA A 475 -33.47 -5.70 6.33
N ARG A 476 -34.14 -4.59 5.98
CA ARG A 476 -33.61 -3.25 6.20
C ARG A 476 -33.40 -3.18 7.71
N LEU A 477 -32.21 -3.56 8.18
CA LEU A 477 -31.94 -3.73 9.59
C LEU A 477 -32.30 -2.36 10.19
N PRO A 478 -33.30 -2.27 11.08
CA PRO A 478 -33.35 -1.11 11.96
C PRO A 478 -32.01 -1.19 12.68
N ARG A 479 -31.05 -0.31 12.34
CA ARG A 479 -29.64 -0.30 12.82
C ARG A 479 -29.49 -1.24 14.02
N SER A 480 -29.18 -2.51 13.74
CA SER A 480 -29.45 -3.57 14.71
C SER A 480 -28.60 -3.34 15.95
N GLU A 481 -29.27 -3.39 17.09
CA GLU A 481 -28.75 -3.41 18.46
C GLU A 481 -27.90 -4.65 18.73
N ALA A 482 -26.93 -4.93 17.85
CA ALA A 482 -25.94 -5.96 18.07
C ALA A 482 -24.94 -5.48 19.12
N ALA A 483 -24.99 -6.13 20.28
CA ALA A 483 -23.97 -6.13 21.33
C ALA A 483 -23.41 -4.74 21.70
N GLY A 484 -24.31 -3.91 22.22
CA GLY A 484 -23.99 -2.65 22.85
C GLY A 484 -24.50 -1.48 22.04
N VAL A 485 -25.80 -1.19 22.19
CA VAL A 485 -26.50 0.08 21.88
C VAL A 485 -25.58 1.07 21.17
N THR A 486 -25.76 1.27 19.86
CA THR A 486 -25.25 2.46 19.16
C THR A 486 -25.89 3.62 19.91
N ALA A 487 -25.20 4.07 20.96
CA ALA A 487 -25.72 5.07 21.86
C ALA A 487 -25.90 6.28 20.97
N VAL A 488 -27.14 6.76 20.85
CA VAL A 488 -27.41 8.07 20.25
C VAL A 488 -26.42 9.00 20.90
N LEU A 489 -25.42 9.46 20.12
CA LEU A 489 -24.36 10.28 20.65
C LEU A 489 -25.05 11.50 21.27
N PRO A 490 -24.78 11.79 22.54
CA PRO A 490 -25.42 12.91 23.20
C PRO A 490 -25.06 14.20 22.46
N ASP A 491 -26.02 15.11 22.37
CA ASP A 491 -25.73 16.47 21.94
C ASP A 491 -24.64 17.07 22.80
N PHE A 492 -23.89 18.02 22.26
CA PHE A 492 -22.78 18.67 22.95
C PHE A 492 -23.20 19.20 24.35
N ASP A 493 -24.41 19.76 24.47
CA ASP A 493 -24.93 20.30 25.73
C ASP A 493 -25.25 19.23 26.78
N ARG A 494 -25.43 17.97 26.37
CA ARG A 494 -25.67 16.83 27.25
C ARG A 494 -24.38 16.15 27.73
N LEU A 495 -23.22 16.55 27.20
CA LEU A 495 -21.93 16.06 27.67
C LEU A 495 -21.60 16.60 29.06
N ALA A 496 -20.85 15.84 29.86
CA ALA A 496 -20.35 16.34 31.13
C ALA A 496 -19.30 17.46 30.90
N PRO A 497 -19.07 18.37 31.87
CA PRO A 497 -18.15 19.51 31.69
C PRO A 497 -16.74 19.13 31.21
N GLU A 498 -16.16 18.04 31.75
CA GLU A 498 -14.85 17.52 31.31
C GLU A 498 -14.86 17.04 29.84
N GLN A 499 -15.99 16.48 29.38
CA GLN A 499 -16.18 16.01 28.01
C GLN A 499 -16.45 17.18 27.05
N GLN A 500 -17.22 18.18 27.49
CA GLN A 500 -17.42 19.43 26.74
C GLN A 500 -16.12 20.20 26.57
N LEU A 501 -15.24 20.20 27.58
CA LEU A 501 -13.91 20.78 27.46
C LEU A 501 -13.08 20.05 26.40
N ALA A 502 -13.03 18.71 26.45
CA ALA A 502 -12.31 17.92 25.46
C ALA A 502 -12.84 18.18 24.03
N ALA A 503 -14.17 18.17 23.84
CA ALA A 503 -14.77 18.42 22.54
C ALA A 503 -14.56 19.87 22.03
N ARG A 504 -14.55 20.87 22.92
CA ARG A 504 -14.24 22.28 22.56
C ARG A 504 -12.79 22.44 22.11
N VAL A 505 -11.85 21.88 22.88
CA VAL A 505 -10.43 21.96 22.52
C VAL A 505 -10.18 21.30 21.16
N ILE A 506 -10.84 20.17 20.86
CA ILE A 506 -10.73 19.55 19.53
C ILE A 506 -11.32 20.48 18.45
N ALA A 507 -12.51 21.05 18.67
CA ALA A 507 -13.15 21.94 17.71
C ALA A 507 -12.28 23.17 17.39
N GLU A 508 -11.69 23.82 18.40
CA GLU A 508 -10.80 24.97 18.22
C GLU A 508 -9.56 24.62 17.36
N ARG A 509 -9.04 23.39 17.49
CA ARG A 509 -7.94 22.89 16.64
C ARG A 509 -8.38 22.64 15.21
N VAL A 510 -9.57 22.06 15.01
CA VAL A 510 -10.13 21.84 13.67
C VAL A 510 -10.39 23.16 12.96
N ASP A 511 -10.95 24.15 13.65
CA ASP A 511 -11.20 25.48 13.08
C ASP A 511 -9.89 26.13 12.58
N THR A 512 -8.80 25.95 13.34
CA THR A 512 -7.46 26.42 12.94
C THR A 512 -6.93 25.64 11.73
N SER A 513 -7.06 24.32 11.73
CA SER A 513 -6.65 23.45 10.61
C SER A 513 -7.38 23.77 9.29
N LEU A 514 -8.69 24.05 9.38
CA LEU A 514 -9.54 24.46 8.26
C LEU A 514 -9.17 25.84 7.72
N ALA A 515 -8.88 26.80 8.61
CA ALA A 515 -8.42 28.13 8.19
C ALA A 515 -7.08 28.07 7.45
N CYS A 516 -6.22 27.11 7.81
CA CYS A 516 -4.93 26.87 7.17
C CYS A 516 -5.01 25.88 5.98
N ARG A 517 -6.20 25.42 5.59
CA ARG A 517 -6.37 24.50 4.44
C ARG A 517 -6.12 25.22 3.13
N TRP A 518 -5.44 24.54 2.22
CA TRP A 518 -5.17 25.07 0.89
C TRP A 518 -6.49 25.30 0.12
N PRO A 519 -6.67 26.44 -0.57
CA PRO A 519 -7.85 26.66 -1.40
C PRO A 519 -7.94 25.62 -2.52
N GLU A 520 -9.07 24.92 -2.61
CA GLU A 520 -9.32 23.97 -3.73
C GLU A 520 -9.69 24.71 -5.01
N ASP A 521 -10.26 25.91 -4.89
CA ASP A 521 -10.71 26.73 -6.01
C ASP A 521 -9.60 27.67 -6.45
N ASN A 522 -9.35 27.76 -7.77
CA ASN A 522 -8.34 28.64 -8.35
C ASN A 522 -8.80 30.13 -8.41
N ASN A 523 -9.54 30.59 -7.39
CA ASN A 523 -10.11 31.93 -7.31
C ASN A 523 -9.20 32.84 -6.47
N GLN A 524 -8.84 33.99 -7.02
CA GLN A 524 -7.97 34.97 -6.38
C GLN A 524 -8.41 35.38 -4.96
N ALA A 525 -9.73 35.44 -4.68
CA ALA A 525 -10.24 35.83 -3.36
C ALA A 525 -9.93 34.81 -2.25
N SER A 526 -10.05 33.50 -2.53
CA SER A 526 -9.75 32.44 -1.54
C SER A 526 -8.26 32.38 -1.22
N TRP A 527 -7.42 32.59 -2.23
CA TRP A 527 -5.97 32.72 -2.07
C TRP A 527 -5.56 33.91 -1.21
N TRP A 528 -6.17 35.09 -1.41
CA TRP A 528 -5.90 36.25 -0.57
C TRP A 528 -6.31 36.02 0.89
N GLN A 529 -7.45 35.35 1.11
CA GLN A 529 -7.89 34.99 2.46
C GLN A 529 -6.92 33.99 3.12
N TYR A 530 -6.44 32.99 2.38
CA TYR A 530 -5.44 32.02 2.83
C TYR A 530 -4.06 32.64 3.17
N LEU A 531 -3.64 33.66 2.42
CA LEU A 531 -2.38 34.39 2.67
C LEU A 531 -2.47 35.36 3.86
N GLN A 532 -3.67 35.81 4.23
CA GLN A 532 -3.91 36.70 5.37
C GLN A 532 -4.00 35.97 6.71
N VAL A 533 -4.11 34.63 6.71
CA VAL A 533 -4.10 33.84 7.95
C VAL A 533 -2.71 33.92 8.58
N ASP A 534 -2.63 34.49 9.78
CA ASP A 534 -1.39 34.56 10.55
C ASP A 534 -0.98 33.16 11.02
N ARG A 535 0.02 32.58 10.34
CA ARG A 535 0.55 31.24 10.62
C ARG A 535 1.55 31.23 11.78
N GLN A 536 2.08 32.39 12.18
CA GLN A 536 3.10 32.47 13.23
C GLN A 536 2.49 32.43 14.64
N SER A 537 1.19 32.73 14.78
CA SER A 537 0.49 32.72 16.08
C SER A 537 -0.23 31.39 16.39
N ALA A 538 -0.45 30.53 15.40
CA ALA A 538 -1.06 29.20 15.59
C ALA A 538 0.01 28.11 15.82
N GLY A 539 0.68 28.15 16.97
CA GLY A 539 1.47 27.01 17.45
C GLY A 539 0.56 25.83 17.79
N GLU A 540 0.03 25.14 16.77
CA GLU A 540 -0.78 23.94 16.96
C GLU A 540 0.03 22.90 17.73
N ARG A 541 -0.52 22.48 18.86
CA ARG A 541 0.06 21.42 19.67
C ARG A 541 -0.79 20.18 19.50
N VAL A 542 -0.12 19.05 19.36
CA VAL A 542 -0.73 17.74 19.53
C VAL A 542 -1.52 17.73 20.84
N THR A 543 -2.76 17.26 20.80
CA THR A 543 -3.66 17.28 21.96
C THR A 543 -3.98 15.86 22.41
N ALA A 544 -3.68 15.52 23.66
CA ALA A 544 -4.00 14.24 24.28
C ALA A 544 -5.24 14.34 25.20
N ILE A 545 -6.27 13.56 24.91
CA ILE A 545 -7.45 13.36 25.76
C ILE A 545 -7.23 12.09 26.59
N LEU A 546 -6.91 12.27 27.87
CA LEU A 546 -6.51 11.21 28.79
C LEU A 546 -7.54 11.00 29.90
N GLY A 547 -7.57 9.80 30.49
CA GLY A 547 -8.46 9.52 31.62
C GLY A 547 -8.74 8.03 31.80
N PRO A 548 -9.41 7.60 32.89
CA PRO A 548 -9.63 6.20 33.15
C PRO A 548 -10.50 5.51 32.09
N ALA A 549 -10.47 4.18 32.09
CA ALA A 549 -11.35 3.33 31.32
C ALA A 549 -12.82 3.69 31.60
N GLY A 550 -13.59 3.89 30.54
CA GLY A 550 -14.99 4.26 30.65
C GLY A 550 -15.25 5.68 31.16
N SER A 551 -14.28 6.60 31.13
CA SER A 551 -14.50 8.00 31.51
C SER A 551 -15.32 8.82 30.50
N GLY A 552 -15.54 8.29 29.30
CA GLY A 552 -16.26 8.96 28.23
C GLY A 552 -15.38 9.69 27.21
N LYS A 553 -14.08 9.32 27.12
CA LYS A 553 -13.13 9.87 26.13
C LYS A 553 -13.62 9.71 24.70
N SER A 554 -13.85 8.46 24.26
CA SER A 554 -14.33 8.18 22.91
C SER A 554 -15.68 8.84 22.64
N THR A 555 -16.56 9.00 23.63
CA THR A 555 -17.82 9.76 23.47
C THR A 555 -17.57 11.24 23.19
N ALA A 556 -16.65 11.89 23.91
CA ALA A 556 -16.32 13.30 23.68
C ALA A 556 -15.67 13.50 22.29
N VAL A 557 -14.79 12.58 21.91
CA VAL A 557 -14.09 12.57 20.62
C VAL A 557 -15.07 12.35 19.47
N GLN A 558 -16.01 11.41 19.60
CA GLN A 558 -17.06 11.17 18.61
C GLN A 558 -17.97 12.38 18.38
N VAL A 559 -18.33 13.11 19.45
CA VAL A 559 -19.08 14.37 19.30
C VAL A 559 -18.24 15.44 18.60
N ALA A 560 -16.94 15.51 18.88
CA ALA A 560 -16.04 16.44 18.20
C ALA A 560 -15.83 16.09 16.71
N ILE A 561 -15.67 14.80 16.39
CA ILE A 561 -15.59 14.30 15.02
C ILE A 561 -16.83 14.69 14.22
N ARG A 562 -18.03 14.47 14.79
CA ARG A 562 -19.29 14.87 14.13
C ARG A 562 -19.30 16.35 13.78
N ARG A 563 -18.93 17.21 14.73
CA ARG A 563 -18.86 18.66 14.53
C ARG A 563 -17.82 19.05 13.48
N ALA A 564 -16.68 18.37 13.45
CA ALA A 564 -15.64 18.59 12.45
C ALA A 564 -16.15 18.25 11.03
N VAL A 565 -16.82 17.11 10.86
CA VAL A 565 -17.44 16.72 9.59
C VAL A 565 -18.54 17.72 9.17
N GLU A 566 -19.38 18.15 10.12
CA GLU A 566 -20.40 19.19 9.88
C GLU A 566 -19.78 20.53 9.46
N ALA A 567 -18.56 20.82 9.89
CA ALA A 567 -17.77 21.99 9.48
C ALA A 567 -17.00 21.80 8.15
N GLY A 568 -17.12 20.64 7.49
CA GLY A 568 -16.47 20.33 6.22
C GLY A 568 -15.06 19.73 6.34
N ALA A 569 -14.63 19.33 7.54
CA ALA A 569 -13.31 18.74 7.76
C ALA A 569 -13.21 17.33 7.19
N HIS A 570 -12.09 17.01 6.55
CA HIS A 570 -11.70 15.64 6.21
C HIS A 570 -11.07 14.97 7.43
N VAL A 571 -11.74 13.95 7.99
CA VAL A 571 -11.36 13.34 9.27
C VAL A 571 -10.84 11.91 9.10
N GLY A 572 -9.63 11.66 9.62
CA GLY A 572 -9.02 10.34 9.73
C GLY A 572 -9.04 9.82 11.18
N VAL A 573 -9.49 8.58 11.39
CA VAL A 573 -9.40 7.87 12.68
C VAL A 573 -8.49 6.64 12.58
N ALA A 574 -7.36 6.70 13.27
CA ALA A 574 -6.37 5.64 13.35
C ALA A 574 -6.48 4.86 14.68
N CYS A 575 -6.57 3.53 14.59
CA CYS A 575 -6.70 2.65 15.77
C CYS A 575 -5.52 1.67 15.89
N PRO A 576 -5.08 1.27 17.09
CA PRO A 576 -4.02 0.26 17.26
C PRO A 576 -4.48 -1.15 16.88
N THR A 577 -5.78 -1.43 16.92
CA THR A 577 -6.35 -2.76 16.63
C THR A 577 -7.46 -2.70 15.59
N GLY A 578 -7.55 -3.75 14.77
CA GLY A 578 -8.59 -3.89 13.74
C GLY A 578 -10.02 -3.93 14.33
N LEU A 579 -10.20 -4.53 15.50
CA LEU A 579 -11.50 -4.58 16.19
C LEU A 579 -12.00 -3.15 16.52
N LEU A 580 -11.13 -2.29 17.04
CA LEU A 580 -11.49 -0.91 17.35
C LEU A 580 -11.78 -0.10 16.07
N ALA A 581 -10.95 -0.24 15.03
CA ALA A 581 -11.18 0.41 13.73
C ALA A 581 -12.55 0.01 13.14
N SER A 582 -12.89 -1.27 13.23
CA SER A 582 -14.16 -1.81 12.73
C SER A 582 -15.35 -1.20 13.45
N LYS A 583 -15.26 -1.03 14.77
CA LYS A 583 -16.29 -0.34 15.55
C LYS A 583 -16.46 1.10 15.10
N TYR A 584 -15.37 1.85 14.96
CA TYR A 584 -15.42 3.24 14.49
C TYR A 584 -16.08 3.35 13.11
N ARG A 585 -15.80 2.41 12.20
CA ARG A 585 -16.41 2.36 10.86
C ARG A 585 -17.90 2.03 10.88
N ILE A 586 -18.35 1.15 11.78
CA ILE A 586 -19.78 0.88 11.98
C ILE A 586 -20.49 2.15 12.47
N ASP A 587 -19.88 2.85 13.44
CA ASP A 587 -20.47 4.06 14.01
C ASP A 587 -20.39 5.26 13.04
N ASN A 588 -19.41 5.27 12.12
CA ASN A 588 -19.11 6.36 11.20
C ASN A 588 -18.69 5.82 9.81
N PRO A 589 -19.65 5.44 8.95
CA PRO A 589 -19.35 4.82 7.67
C PRO A 589 -18.68 5.76 6.67
N ASP A 590 -18.87 7.08 6.83
CA ASP A 590 -18.39 8.12 5.91
C ASP A 590 -16.99 8.66 6.27
N LEU A 591 -16.33 8.09 7.29
CA LEU A 591 -15.01 8.51 7.74
C LEU A 591 -13.90 7.58 7.24
N ASP A 592 -12.71 8.15 7.06
CA ASP A 592 -11.50 7.37 6.84
C ASP A 592 -11.07 6.74 8.17
N VAL A 593 -11.35 5.44 8.31
CA VAL A 593 -11.04 4.69 9.53
C VAL A 593 -10.18 3.49 9.20
N ASP A 594 -9.02 3.39 9.84
CA ASP A 594 -8.14 2.23 9.69
C ASP A 594 -7.29 1.98 10.95
N THR A 595 -6.51 0.90 10.90
CA THR A 595 -5.40 0.73 11.84
C THR A 595 -4.32 1.78 11.60
N ILE A 596 -3.56 2.17 12.63
CA ILE A 596 -2.45 3.15 12.51
C ILE A 596 -1.46 2.74 11.40
N HIS A 597 -1.14 1.45 11.33
CA HIS A 597 -0.25 0.91 10.30
C HIS A 597 -0.85 0.99 8.88
N GLY A 598 -2.16 0.79 8.75
CA GLY A 598 -2.87 0.84 7.47
C GLY A 598 -3.06 2.27 6.96
N MET A 599 -3.54 3.16 7.82
CA MET A 599 -3.83 4.56 7.49
C MET A 599 -2.59 5.31 7.00
N PHE A 600 -1.44 5.07 7.63
CA PHE A 600 -0.18 5.78 7.32
C PHE A 600 0.86 4.88 6.65
N ALA A 601 0.45 3.71 6.16
CA ALA A 601 1.30 2.71 5.49
C ALA A 601 2.68 2.52 6.15
N LEU A 602 2.72 2.37 7.48
CA LEU A 602 3.98 2.35 8.26
C LEU A 602 4.94 1.20 7.92
N HIS A 603 4.51 0.26 7.07
CA HIS A 603 5.35 -0.81 6.51
C HIS A 603 6.22 -0.35 5.34
N LYS A 604 5.99 0.85 4.79
CA LYS A 604 6.78 1.45 3.71
C LYS A 604 7.84 2.41 4.26
N ASP A 605 8.84 2.68 3.43
CA ASP A 605 9.89 3.65 3.72
C ASP A 605 9.35 5.05 4.04
N GLU A 606 10.03 5.74 4.96
CA GLU A 606 9.62 7.05 5.48
C GLU A 606 9.30 8.07 4.40
N VAL A 607 10.23 8.23 3.47
CA VAL A 607 10.15 9.20 2.40
C VAL A 607 8.89 9.00 1.56
N THR A 608 8.46 7.75 1.35
CA THR A 608 7.29 7.43 0.51
C THR A 608 5.96 7.72 1.18
N THR A 609 5.93 7.91 2.51
CA THR A 609 4.70 8.10 3.28
C THR A 609 4.52 9.52 3.80
N LEU A 610 5.48 10.44 3.59
CA LEU A 610 5.51 11.77 4.21
C LEU A 610 4.23 12.57 3.99
N GLU A 611 3.63 12.46 2.81
CA GLU A 611 2.42 13.23 2.44
C GLU A 611 1.10 12.60 2.92
N MET A 612 1.12 11.39 3.50
CA MET A 612 -0.11 10.66 3.82
C MET A 612 -1.01 11.38 4.82
N MET A 613 -0.46 12.26 5.65
CA MET A 613 -1.24 13.03 6.63
C MET A 613 -1.81 14.33 6.05
N ASN A 614 -1.33 14.82 4.89
CA ASN A 614 -1.67 16.13 4.34
C ASN A 614 -3.16 16.28 4.00
N ILE A 615 -3.79 15.17 3.59
CA ILE A 615 -5.18 15.13 3.17
C ILE A 615 -6.17 15.40 4.31
N TYR A 616 -5.78 15.16 5.56
CA TYR A 616 -6.68 15.25 6.70
C TYR A 616 -6.63 16.61 7.39
N ASP A 617 -7.78 17.11 7.82
CA ASP A 617 -7.92 18.28 8.69
C ASP A 617 -7.93 17.87 10.17
N LEU A 618 -8.39 16.65 10.48
CA LEU A 618 -8.40 16.08 11.82
C LEU A 618 -7.90 14.64 11.78
N VAL A 619 -6.90 14.34 12.61
CA VAL A 619 -6.40 12.96 12.81
C VAL A 619 -6.60 12.57 14.26
N VAL A 620 -7.38 11.50 14.49
CA VAL A 620 -7.62 10.93 15.81
C VAL A 620 -6.91 9.60 15.96
N ILE A 621 -6.05 9.48 16.97
CA ILE A 621 -5.41 8.22 17.36
C ILE A 621 -6.03 7.74 18.68
N ASP A 622 -6.91 6.74 18.63
CA ASP A 622 -7.53 6.17 19.84
C ASP A 622 -6.66 5.06 20.45
N GLU A 623 -6.82 4.82 21.75
CA GLU A 623 -6.02 3.90 22.56
C GLU A 623 -4.48 4.14 22.45
N ILE A 624 -4.04 5.41 22.56
CA ILE A 624 -2.61 5.82 22.53
C ILE A 624 -1.72 5.06 23.53
N GLY A 625 -2.30 4.53 24.61
CA GLY A 625 -1.58 3.69 25.57
C GLY A 625 -1.03 2.39 24.98
N GLN A 626 -1.61 1.90 23.88
CA GLN A 626 -1.13 0.72 23.15
C GLN A 626 -0.09 1.06 22.08
N VAL A 627 0.18 2.35 21.83
CA VAL A 627 1.06 2.78 20.74
C VAL A 627 2.52 2.79 21.22
N PRO A 628 3.39 1.97 20.60
CA PRO A 628 4.84 2.00 20.80
C PRO A 628 5.46 3.37 20.59
N LEU A 629 6.58 3.63 21.26
CA LEU A 629 7.36 4.86 21.13
C LEU A 629 7.75 5.12 19.66
N TRP A 630 8.26 4.12 18.95
CA TRP A 630 8.72 4.30 17.57
C TRP A 630 7.58 4.68 16.61
N ILE A 631 6.36 4.14 16.82
CA ILE A 631 5.17 4.52 16.05
C ILE A 631 4.79 5.95 16.38
N PHE A 632 4.77 6.30 17.66
CA PHE A 632 4.46 7.67 18.08
C PHE A 632 5.41 8.70 17.44
N GLU A 633 6.73 8.44 17.48
CA GLU A 633 7.73 9.30 16.83
C GLU A 633 7.52 9.39 15.30
N ARG A 634 7.19 8.27 14.65
CA ARG A 634 6.89 8.25 13.22
C ARG A 634 5.65 9.07 12.88
N ILE A 635 4.59 9.00 13.68
CA ILE A 635 3.40 9.85 13.52
C ILE A 635 3.74 11.33 13.66
N LEU A 636 4.57 11.70 14.64
CA LEU A 636 4.97 13.10 14.82
C LEU A 636 5.76 13.62 13.61
N ARG A 637 6.61 12.80 12.99
CA ARG A 637 7.33 13.18 11.77
C ARG A 637 6.41 13.34 10.56
N LEU A 638 5.40 12.49 10.42
CA LEU A 638 4.35 12.66 9.40
C LEU A 638 3.56 13.96 9.63
N TRP A 639 3.26 14.28 10.90
CA TRP A 639 2.60 15.53 11.25
C TRP A 639 3.50 16.76 11.00
N ASP A 640 4.79 16.66 11.27
CA ASP A 640 5.77 17.71 10.90
C ASP A 640 5.86 17.90 9.38
N ALA A 641 5.83 16.81 8.59
CA ALA A 641 5.84 16.84 7.13
C ALA A 641 4.54 17.42 6.53
N ALA A 642 3.44 17.36 7.28
CA ALA A 642 2.16 18.00 6.97
C ALA A 642 2.07 19.45 7.46
N ASP A 643 3.22 20.11 7.64
CA ASP A 643 3.36 21.47 8.19
C ASP A 643 2.65 21.68 9.53
N ARG A 644 2.41 20.59 10.28
CA ARG A 644 1.63 20.57 11.53
C ARG A 644 0.21 21.14 11.38
N ARG A 645 -0.32 21.16 10.15
CA ARG A 645 -1.66 21.68 9.82
C ARG A 645 -2.79 20.79 10.32
N PRO A 646 -2.73 19.44 10.23
CA PRO A 646 -3.82 18.60 10.71
C PRO A 646 -3.93 18.68 12.23
N ALA A 647 -5.16 18.82 12.75
CA ALA A 647 -5.40 18.74 14.17
C ALA A 647 -5.12 17.31 14.67
N LEU A 648 -3.96 17.08 15.30
CA LEU A 648 -3.58 15.76 15.80
C LEU A 648 -4.06 15.52 17.24
N VAL A 649 -5.01 14.60 17.39
CA VAL A 649 -5.67 14.27 18.66
C VAL A 649 -5.35 12.84 19.09
N LEU A 650 -4.75 12.67 20.26
CA LEU A 650 -4.43 11.38 20.86
C LEU A 650 -5.42 11.07 21.97
N VAL A 651 -5.90 9.83 22.07
CA VAL A 651 -6.92 9.45 23.05
C VAL A 651 -6.51 8.18 23.77
N GLY A 652 -6.57 8.13 25.10
CA GLY A 652 -6.29 6.88 25.81
C GLY A 652 -6.13 6.95 27.32
N ASP A 653 -5.55 5.89 27.88
CA ASP A 653 -5.24 5.73 29.30
C ASP A 653 -3.95 4.92 29.42
N PHE A 654 -2.85 5.56 29.80
CA PHE A 654 -1.57 4.88 30.04
C PHE A 654 -1.62 3.92 31.24
N CYS A 655 -2.72 3.95 32.01
CA CYS A 655 -2.96 2.97 33.06
C CYS A 655 -3.55 1.64 32.56
N GLN A 656 -3.80 1.51 31.26
CA GLN A 656 -4.18 0.25 30.61
C GLN A 656 -2.94 -0.55 30.16
N LEU A 657 -3.12 -1.53 29.26
CA LEU A 657 -2.01 -2.31 28.72
C LEU A 657 -1.19 -1.46 27.73
N THR A 658 0.11 -1.71 27.72
CA THR A 658 1.07 -1.11 26.76
C THR A 658 1.05 -1.86 25.43
N GLY A 659 1.76 -1.30 24.43
CA GLY A 659 2.04 -2.00 23.19
C GLY A 659 2.91 -3.26 23.40
N PRO A 660 3.04 -4.11 22.36
CA PRO A 660 3.76 -5.38 22.45
C PRO A 660 5.25 -5.28 22.82
N ASP A 661 5.90 -4.16 22.47
CA ASP A 661 7.30 -3.87 22.77
C ASP A 661 7.50 -3.29 24.18
N GLY A 662 6.41 -3.04 24.91
CA GLY A 662 6.42 -2.49 26.26
C GLY A 662 6.76 -1.00 26.36
N THR A 663 6.98 -0.31 25.24
CA THR A 663 7.22 1.13 25.20
C THR A 663 5.92 1.91 25.10
N THR A 664 5.95 3.20 25.38
CA THR A 664 4.78 4.08 25.27
C THR A 664 5.15 5.47 24.77
N ALA A 665 4.17 6.17 24.21
CA ALA A 665 4.33 7.57 23.80
C ALA A 665 4.84 8.51 24.92
N GLN A 666 4.62 8.19 26.21
CA GLN A 666 5.12 9.00 27.33
C GLN A 666 6.65 9.05 27.41
N GLN A 667 7.34 8.09 26.80
CA GLN A 667 8.80 8.01 26.80
C GLN A 667 9.45 8.91 25.74
N SER A 668 8.65 9.55 24.88
CA SER A 668 9.13 10.50 23.88
C SER A 668 9.60 11.80 24.52
N ALA A 669 10.71 12.35 24.02
CA ALA A 669 11.19 13.68 24.39
C ALA A 669 10.21 14.80 24.02
N ARG A 670 9.31 14.56 23.06
CA ARG A 670 8.27 15.51 22.62
C ARG A 670 6.97 15.39 23.41
N TRP A 671 6.80 14.35 24.23
CA TRP A 671 5.60 14.19 25.06
C TRP A 671 5.29 15.36 26.01
N PRO A 672 6.28 16.06 26.61
CA PRO A 672 6.04 17.26 27.40
C PRO A 672 5.35 18.39 26.64
N GLU A 673 5.56 18.49 25.31
CA GLU A 673 4.99 19.53 24.45
C GLU A 673 3.51 19.26 24.09
N VAL A 674 3.05 18.01 24.22
CA VAL A 674 1.66 17.61 23.95
C VAL A 674 0.72 18.26 24.97
N GLY A 675 -0.30 18.98 24.49
CA GLY A 675 -1.36 19.54 25.33
C GLY A 675 -2.24 18.43 25.91
N LYS A 676 -2.60 18.48 27.20
CA LYS A 676 -3.27 17.36 27.88
C LYS A 676 -4.61 17.80 28.49
N VAL A 677 -5.69 17.08 28.14
CA VAL A 677 -7.01 17.22 28.75
C VAL A 677 -7.36 15.94 29.49
N TYR A 678 -7.66 16.06 30.79
CA TYR A 678 -7.93 14.90 31.65
C TYR A 678 -9.41 14.77 32.00
N LEU A 679 -10.01 13.65 31.63
CA LEU A 679 -11.30 13.21 32.17
C LEU A 679 -11.03 12.40 33.43
N ARG A 680 -11.64 12.75 34.57
CA ARG A 680 -11.37 12.07 35.85
C ARG A 680 -12.45 11.08 36.22
N THR A 681 -13.70 11.35 35.84
CA THR A 681 -14.85 10.56 36.28
C THR A 681 -15.05 9.31 35.42
N MET A 682 -15.05 8.12 36.03
CA MET A 682 -15.47 6.87 35.38
C MET A 682 -17.01 6.85 35.23
N ARG A 683 -17.50 6.86 33.98
CA ARG A 683 -18.94 6.99 33.62
C ARG A 683 -19.58 5.69 33.13
N ARG A 684 -18.78 4.75 32.59
CA ARG A 684 -19.21 3.40 32.20
C ARG A 684 -19.68 2.60 33.41
N CYS A 685 -18.91 2.67 34.49
CA CYS A 685 -19.22 2.02 35.75
C CYS A 685 -20.47 2.64 36.37
N LYS A 686 -21.50 1.82 36.62
CA LYS A 686 -22.79 2.26 37.17
C LYS A 686 -22.97 1.96 38.66
N CYS A 687 -21.98 1.34 39.32
CA CYS A 687 -22.07 1.03 40.76
C CYS A 687 -20.79 1.38 41.54
N SER A 688 -20.97 1.79 42.79
CA SER A 688 -19.88 2.23 43.68
C SER A 688 -18.88 1.12 44.00
N GLN A 689 -19.34 -0.13 44.09
CA GLN A 689 -18.48 -1.28 44.38
C GLN A 689 -17.45 -1.51 43.27
N LEU A 690 -17.91 -1.60 42.00
CA LEU A 690 -17.02 -1.76 40.86
C LEU A 690 -16.09 -0.55 40.73
N ARG A 691 -16.61 0.67 40.94
CA ARG A 691 -15.80 1.89 40.89
C ARG A 691 -14.62 1.85 41.87
N TRP A 692 -14.87 1.49 43.12
CA TRP A 692 -13.81 1.31 44.12
C TRP A 692 -12.75 0.28 43.68
N LYS A 693 -13.19 -0.87 43.12
CA LYS A 693 -12.27 -1.90 42.63
C LYS A 693 -11.39 -1.36 41.50
N LEU A 694 -11.99 -0.64 40.54
CA LEU A 694 -11.28 -0.07 39.39
C LEU A 694 -10.30 1.03 39.79
N GLU A 695 -10.70 1.95 40.67
CA GLU A 695 -9.82 3.02 41.19
C GLU A 695 -8.62 2.44 41.93
N LEU A 696 -8.82 1.38 42.73
CA LEU A 696 -7.74 0.67 43.42
C LEU A 696 -6.81 -0.04 42.41
N LEU A 697 -7.36 -0.86 41.51
CA LEU A 697 -6.57 -1.63 40.54
C LEU A 697 -5.82 -0.76 39.53
N ARG A 698 -6.31 0.44 39.26
CA ARG A 698 -5.64 1.42 38.39
C ARG A 698 -4.42 2.05 39.07
N SER A 699 -4.46 2.27 40.38
CA SER A 699 -3.46 3.06 41.11
C SER A 699 -2.48 2.23 41.94
N ALA A 700 -2.88 1.08 42.46
CA ALA A 700 -2.07 0.32 43.40
C ALA A 700 -2.32 -1.19 43.37
N THR A 701 -1.29 -1.96 43.73
CA THR A 701 -1.44 -3.40 43.97
C THR A 701 -2.23 -3.63 45.27
N PRO A 702 -3.39 -4.34 45.25
CA PRO A 702 -4.21 -4.54 46.44
C PRO A 702 -3.46 -5.35 47.52
N SER A 703 -3.72 -5.01 48.79
CA SER A 703 -3.35 -5.86 49.93
C SER A 703 -4.11 -7.18 49.91
N GLY A 704 -3.65 -8.20 50.65
CA GLY A 704 -4.34 -9.50 50.73
C GLY A 704 -5.79 -9.40 51.25
N ARG A 705 -6.11 -8.41 52.09
CA ARG A 705 -7.48 -8.15 52.56
C ARG A 705 -8.33 -7.50 51.46
N GLN A 706 -7.76 -6.52 50.74
CA GLN A 706 -8.44 -5.87 49.62
C GLN A 706 -8.69 -6.85 48.48
N LEU A 707 -7.72 -7.72 48.15
CA LEU A 707 -7.88 -8.73 47.11
C LEU A 707 -9.01 -9.71 47.43
N ARG A 708 -9.08 -10.23 48.67
CA ARG A 708 -10.21 -11.05 49.11
C ARG A 708 -11.55 -10.33 48.98
N LYS A 709 -11.59 -9.01 49.25
CA LYS A 709 -12.79 -8.19 49.07
C LYS A 709 -13.14 -7.99 47.58
N ILE A 710 -12.16 -7.83 46.70
CA ILE A 710 -12.35 -7.72 45.24
C ILE A 710 -12.99 -9.00 44.69
N LEU A 711 -12.45 -10.16 45.06
CA LEU A 711 -12.82 -11.48 44.51
C LEU A 711 -14.07 -12.10 45.15
N LYS A 712 -14.56 -11.56 46.27
CA LYS A 712 -15.71 -12.11 46.99
C LYS A 712 -16.94 -12.18 46.06
N LYS A 713 -17.52 -13.38 45.90
CA LYS A 713 -18.68 -13.68 45.02
C LYS A 713 -18.42 -13.63 43.50
N HIS A 714 -17.16 -13.56 43.06
CA HIS A 714 -16.82 -13.54 41.61
C HIS A 714 -16.16 -14.84 41.11
N SER A 715 -16.03 -15.86 41.95
CA SER A 715 -15.48 -17.16 41.52
C SER A 715 -16.48 -17.84 40.58
N ALA A 716 -16.05 -18.13 39.35
CA ALA A 716 -16.87 -18.79 38.34
C ALA A 716 -17.02 -20.29 38.63
N CYS A 717 -15.92 -20.91 39.08
CA CYS A 717 -15.82 -22.30 39.53
C CYS A 717 -14.87 -22.35 40.76
N GLY A 718 -14.91 -23.45 41.52
CA GLY A 718 -14.07 -23.66 42.71
C GLY A 718 -12.56 -23.41 42.46
N SER A 719 -11.77 -23.29 43.51
CA SER A 719 -10.38 -22.75 43.48
C SER A 719 -9.33 -23.61 42.74
N ASP A 720 -9.72 -24.46 41.80
CA ASP A 720 -8.80 -25.26 40.99
C ASP A 720 -8.18 -24.41 39.87
N ASN A 721 -6.88 -24.63 39.64
CA ASN A 721 -6.04 -23.75 38.82
C ASN A 721 -6.30 -23.85 37.31
N MET A 722 -6.91 -24.93 36.83
CA MET A 722 -7.12 -25.17 35.40
C MET A 722 -8.61 -25.31 35.08
N PRO A 723 -9.13 -24.60 34.06
CA PRO A 723 -10.50 -24.76 33.62
C PRO A 723 -10.71 -26.15 33.00
N THR A 724 -11.87 -26.76 33.25
CA THR A 724 -12.32 -27.99 32.59
C THR A 724 -13.53 -27.73 31.69
N ALA A 725 -13.88 -28.68 30.83
CA ALA A 725 -15.08 -28.60 29.98
C ALA A 725 -16.35 -28.43 30.84
N ASP A 726 -16.48 -29.17 31.95
CA ASP A 726 -17.60 -29.01 32.90
C ASP A 726 -17.68 -27.61 33.50
N ASN A 727 -16.53 -26.98 33.81
CA ASN A 727 -16.50 -25.62 34.32
C ASN A 727 -17.01 -24.64 33.25
N VAL A 728 -16.50 -24.77 32.03
CA VAL A 728 -16.87 -23.92 30.89
C VAL A 728 -18.36 -24.10 30.54
N ALA A 729 -18.87 -25.33 30.53
CA ALA A 729 -20.28 -25.64 30.30
C ALA A 729 -21.18 -24.94 31.33
N LYS A 730 -20.88 -25.09 32.63
CA LYS A 730 -21.66 -24.44 33.71
C LYS A 730 -21.61 -22.91 33.62
N ILE A 731 -20.48 -22.34 33.21
CA ILE A 731 -20.33 -20.90 33.02
C ILE A 731 -21.20 -20.44 31.87
N LEU A 732 -21.10 -21.07 30.69
CA LEU A 732 -21.88 -20.71 29.51
C LEU A 732 -23.38 -20.95 29.71
N GLN A 733 -23.78 -21.93 30.52
CA GLN A 733 -25.19 -22.14 30.88
C GLN A 733 -25.73 -21.00 31.77
N ARG A 734 -24.92 -20.49 32.71
CA ARG A 734 -25.31 -19.42 33.64
C ARG A 734 -25.23 -18.03 33.00
N THR A 735 -24.21 -17.83 32.16
CA THR A 735 -23.93 -16.56 31.47
C THR A 735 -23.61 -16.81 30.00
N PRO A 736 -24.62 -17.11 29.15
CA PRO A 736 -24.41 -17.46 27.73
C PRO A 736 -23.71 -16.38 26.91
N THR A 737 -23.82 -15.12 27.33
CA THR A 737 -23.20 -13.96 26.66
C THR A 737 -21.81 -13.63 27.18
N THR A 738 -21.24 -14.45 28.08
CA THR A 738 -19.92 -14.16 28.63
C THR A 738 -18.83 -14.30 27.57
N GLN A 739 -17.93 -13.31 27.52
CA GLN A 739 -16.69 -13.44 26.79
C GLN A 739 -15.61 -13.97 27.72
N PHE A 740 -14.91 -15.04 27.32
CA PHE A 740 -13.72 -15.47 28.02
C PHE A 740 -12.53 -14.56 27.67
N VAL A 741 -11.79 -14.15 28.69
CA VAL A 741 -10.70 -13.18 28.57
C VAL A 741 -9.44 -13.73 29.21
N THR A 742 -8.37 -13.87 28.42
CA THR A 742 -7.07 -14.38 28.88
C THR A 742 -5.94 -13.39 28.61
N ILE A 743 -4.76 -13.63 29.17
CA ILE A 743 -3.56 -12.86 28.83
C ILE A 743 -2.84 -13.52 27.65
N SER A 744 -2.56 -14.82 27.73
CA SER A 744 -1.84 -15.53 26.66
C SER A 744 -2.78 -16.07 25.58
N ARG A 745 -2.23 -16.19 24.36
CA ARG A 745 -2.91 -16.86 23.23
C ARG A 745 -3.18 -18.33 23.54
N ARG A 746 -2.24 -19.02 24.19
CA ARG A 746 -2.36 -20.44 24.58
C ARG A 746 -3.54 -20.70 25.51
N ALA A 747 -3.71 -19.87 26.54
CA ALA A 747 -4.87 -19.98 27.43
C ALA A 747 -6.18 -19.68 26.69
N SER A 748 -6.17 -18.73 25.75
CA SER A 748 -7.35 -18.42 24.94
C SER A 748 -7.77 -19.60 24.07
N ALA A 749 -6.82 -20.25 23.39
CA ALA A 749 -7.12 -21.43 22.58
C ALA A 749 -7.57 -22.62 23.42
N HIS A 750 -6.99 -22.80 24.60
CA HIS A 750 -7.44 -23.84 25.52
C HIS A 750 -8.90 -23.63 25.93
N LEU A 751 -9.29 -22.42 26.34
CA LEU A 751 -10.69 -22.11 26.66
C LEU A 751 -11.62 -22.22 25.44
N ASN A 752 -11.15 -21.82 24.25
CA ASN A 752 -11.90 -22.01 23.02
C ASN A 752 -12.18 -23.49 22.74
N GLN A 753 -11.18 -24.37 22.91
CA GLN A 753 -11.34 -25.81 22.74
C GLN A 753 -12.32 -26.39 23.77
N LEU A 754 -12.17 -26.02 25.05
CA LEU A 754 -13.10 -26.45 26.11
C LEU A 754 -14.53 -25.94 25.85
N ALA A 755 -14.70 -24.76 25.25
CA ALA A 755 -16.02 -24.26 24.88
C ALA A 755 -16.65 -25.08 23.74
N ILE A 756 -15.84 -25.61 22.81
CA ILE A 756 -16.32 -26.52 21.78
C ILE A 756 -16.77 -27.85 22.39
N GLU A 757 -15.91 -28.45 23.22
CA GLU A 757 -16.22 -29.69 23.95
C GLU A 757 -17.47 -29.52 24.83
N ALA A 758 -17.64 -28.36 25.47
CA ALA A 758 -18.78 -28.08 26.35
C ALA A 758 -20.12 -27.84 25.62
N LEU A 759 -20.09 -27.19 24.45
CA LEU A 759 -21.31 -26.74 23.77
C LEU A 759 -21.76 -27.65 22.63
N PHE A 760 -20.85 -28.43 22.04
CA PHE A 760 -21.12 -29.14 20.79
C PHE A 760 -20.84 -30.65 20.85
N ASP A 761 -20.65 -31.23 22.05
CA ASP A 761 -20.41 -32.67 22.22
C ASP A 761 -21.51 -33.54 21.57
N GLU A 762 -22.78 -33.13 21.74
CA GLU A 762 -23.95 -33.81 21.16
C GLU A 762 -24.40 -33.23 19.82
N THR A 763 -23.68 -32.23 19.27
CA THR A 763 -24.08 -31.55 18.03
C THR A 763 -23.47 -32.24 16.81
N GLN A 764 -24.25 -32.38 15.73
CA GLN A 764 -23.75 -32.94 14.48
C GLN A 764 -22.62 -32.07 13.90
N LEU A 765 -21.44 -32.66 13.76
CA LEU A 765 -20.29 -32.07 13.08
C LEU A 765 -20.63 -31.86 11.59
N LEU A 766 -20.50 -30.61 11.11
CA LEU A 766 -20.67 -30.31 9.68
C LEU A 766 -19.44 -30.73 8.87
N GLY A 767 -18.25 -30.58 9.45
CA GLY A 767 -16.98 -30.95 8.81
C GLY A 767 -15.77 -30.30 9.49
N TYR A 768 -14.61 -30.45 8.87
CA TYR A 768 -13.39 -29.77 9.26
C TYR A 768 -12.96 -28.79 8.16
N VAL A 769 -12.49 -27.62 8.55
CA VAL A 769 -11.94 -26.62 7.63
C VAL A 769 -10.49 -26.28 8.00
N PRO A 770 -9.62 -25.99 7.01
CA PRO A 770 -8.32 -25.40 7.28
C PRO A 770 -8.54 -23.94 7.70
N ALA A 771 -8.34 -23.64 8.97
CA ALA A 771 -8.47 -22.30 9.53
C ALA A 771 -7.08 -21.64 9.71
N ASP A 772 -7.07 -20.41 10.21
CA ASP A 772 -5.88 -19.57 10.28
C ASP A 772 -4.67 -20.31 10.93
N PRO A 773 -3.51 -20.38 10.24
CA PRO A 773 -2.29 -20.96 10.80
C PRO A 773 -1.83 -20.35 12.13
N GLU A 774 -2.21 -19.11 12.44
CA GLU A 774 -1.89 -18.48 13.73
C GLU A 774 -2.59 -19.13 14.93
N GLU A 775 -3.71 -19.83 14.70
CA GLU A 775 -4.42 -20.57 15.74
C GLU A 775 -3.78 -21.93 16.02
N ASN A 776 -2.96 -22.44 15.11
CA ASN A 776 -2.21 -23.66 15.33
C ASN A 776 -0.94 -23.37 16.14
N HIS A 777 -1.05 -23.42 17.47
CA HIS A 777 0.07 -23.13 18.37
C HIS A 777 1.29 -24.03 18.21
N ARG A 778 1.17 -25.19 17.54
CA ARG A 778 2.33 -26.05 17.24
C ARG A 778 3.29 -25.41 16.24
N ASN A 779 2.81 -24.43 15.47
CA ASN A 779 3.61 -23.65 14.53
C ASN A 779 4.63 -22.73 15.19
N PHE A 780 4.60 -22.54 16.53
CA PHE A 780 5.41 -21.54 17.22
C PHE A 780 6.30 -22.15 18.30
N HIS A 781 7.55 -21.68 18.35
CA HIS A 781 8.43 -21.85 19.49
C HIS A 781 8.68 -20.48 20.14
N GLY A 782 8.05 -20.23 21.28
CA GLY A 782 8.01 -18.89 21.88
C GLY A 782 7.20 -17.92 21.00
N GLN A 783 7.83 -16.86 20.52
CA GLN A 783 7.23 -15.91 19.57
C GLN A 783 7.61 -16.19 18.10
N THR A 784 8.59 -17.08 17.87
CA THR A 784 9.11 -17.38 16.54
C THR A 784 8.23 -18.39 15.83
N ARG A 785 7.85 -18.08 14.60
CA ARG A 785 7.09 -18.99 13.73
C ARG A 785 8.04 -20.00 13.09
N MET A 786 7.87 -21.26 13.45
CA MET A 786 8.63 -22.40 12.93
C MET A 786 7.92 -23.08 11.76
N ASP A 787 6.59 -22.98 11.70
CA ASP A 787 5.77 -23.57 10.65
C ASP A 787 4.52 -22.71 10.38
N ALA A 788 3.71 -23.07 9.39
CA ALA A 788 2.47 -22.39 9.01
C ALA A 788 1.34 -23.39 8.67
N GLU A 789 1.31 -24.56 9.32
CA GLU A 789 0.23 -25.52 9.10
C GLU A 789 -1.13 -24.95 9.55
N PRO A 790 -2.17 -24.97 8.68
CA PRO A 790 -3.53 -24.54 9.05
C PRO A 790 -4.06 -25.25 10.29
N PHE A 791 -4.81 -24.52 11.11
CA PHE A 791 -5.53 -25.14 12.22
C PHE A 791 -6.71 -25.95 11.68
N ARG A 792 -6.73 -27.26 11.93
CA ARG A 792 -7.85 -28.13 11.51
C ARG A 792 -9.05 -27.91 12.43
N MET A 793 -9.89 -26.94 12.08
CA MET A 793 -11.01 -26.50 12.92
C MET A 793 -12.27 -27.36 12.68
N PRO A 794 -12.90 -27.94 13.73
CA PRO A 794 -14.22 -28.54 13.62
C PRO A 794 -15.29 -27.45 13.47
N ILE A 795 -16.27 -27.67 12.61
CA ILE A 795 -17.37 -26.74 12.35
C ILE A 795 -18.70 -27.33 12.81
N PHE A 796 -19.42 -26.57 13.63
CA PHE A 796 -20.78 -26.88 14.09
C PHE A 796 -21.76 -25.75 13.74
N PRO A 797 -23.04 -26.05 13.50
CA PRO A 797 -24.07 -25.01 13.38
C PRO A 797 -24.17 -24.24 14.70
N GLY A 798 -24.31 -22.92 14.65
CA GLY A 798 -24.38 -22.08 15.85
C GLY A 798 -23.03 -21.79 16.51
N MET A 799 -21.92 -22.32 15.98
CA MET A 799 -20.58 -22.08 16.52
C MET A 799 -20.16 -20.62 16.35
N ARG A 800 -19.60 -20.02 17.41
CA ARG A 800 -19.00 -18.68 17.34
C ARG A 800 -17.61 -18.71 16.72
N VAL A 801 -17.41 -17.88 15.72
CA VAL A 801 -16.14 -17.67 15.02
C VAL A 801 -15.78 -16.19 14.99
N THR A 802 -14.53 -15.90 14.68
CA THR A 802 -14.03 -14.53 14.49
C THR A 802 -13.16 -14.47 13.24
N ILE A 803 -13.37 -13.46 12.40
CA ILE A 803 -12.56 -13.21 11.21
C ILE A 803 -11.16 -12.74 11.63
N THR A 804 -10.12 -13.23 10.95
CA THR A 804 -8.71 -12.92 11.28
C THR A 804 -8.01 -12.03 10.25
N LYS A 805 -8.61 -11.82 9.08
CA LYS A 805 -8.07 -10.96 8.01
C LYS A 805 -8.97 -9.78 7.67
N ASN A 806 -8.34 -8.74 7.14
CA ASN A 806 -9.03 -7.62 6.52
C ASN A 806 -9.03 -7.87 5.01
N GLU A 807 -10.20 -8.11 4.43
CA GLU A 807 -10.36 -8.24 2.98
C GLU A 807 -11.34 -7.20 2.46
N ASP A 808 -12.41 -6.99 3.22
CA ASP A 808 -13.50 -6.10 2.84
C ASP A 808 -13.89 -5.24 4.04
N LYS A 809 -13.15 -4.14 4.20
CA LYS A 809 -13.26 -3.23 5.33
C LYS A 809 -14.65 -2.58 5.40
N GLU A 810 -15.22 -2.25 4.25
CA GLU A 810 -16.52 -1.58 4.11
C GLU A 810 -17.67 -2.52 4.51
N HIS A 811 -17.54 -3.81 4.23
CA HIS A 811 -18.62 -4.78 4.45
C HIS A 811 -18.47 -5.61 5.72
N GLY A 812 -17.45 -5.32 6.53
CA GLY A 812 -17.23 -5.93 7.84
C GLY A 812 -16.45 -7.24 7.80
N PHE A 813 -15.77 -7.55 6.69
CA PHE A 813 -14.77 -8.62 6.65
C PHE A 813 -13.43 -8.09 7.16
N VAL A 814 -13.38 -7.98 8.48
CA VAL A 814 -12.32 -7.29 9.22
C VAL A 814 -11.83 -8.15 10.36
N ASN A 815 -10.53 -8.08 10.62
CA ASN A 815 -9.89 -8.80 11.70
C ASN A 815 -10.52 -8.39 13.05
N GLY A 816 -11.14 -9.37 13.72
CA GLY A 816 -11.87 -9.19 14.96
C GLY A 816 -13.38 -9.23 14.83
N MET A 817 -13.97 -9.17 13.62
CA MET A 817 -15.42 -9.31 13.43
C MET A 817 -15.87 -10.70 13.90
N GLY A 818 -16.77 -10.74 14.87
CA GLY A 818 -17.40 -11.98 15.33
C GLY A 818 -18.57 -12.38 14.45
N GLY A 819 -18.95 -13.65 14.54
CA GLY A 819 -20.16 -14.14 13.90
C GLY A 819 -20.50 -15.55 14.35
N VAL A 820 -21.66 -16.00 13.90
CA VAL A 820 -22.23 -17.33 14.20
C VAL A 820 -22.30 -18.13 12.91
N VAL A 821 -21.73 -19.33 12.92
CA VAL A 821 -21.80 -20.27 11.80
C VAL A 821 -23.25 -20.68 11.55
N GLN A 822 -23.70 -20.51 10.32
CA GLN A 822 -25.01 -21.00 9.87
C GLN A 822 -24.87 -22.38 9.22
N GLN A 823 -23.98 -22.51 8.23
CA GLN A 823 -23.79 -23.75 7.47
C GLN A 823 -22.48 -23.73 6.67
N MET A 824 -22.07 -24.92 6.20
CA MET A 824 -20.99 -25.08 5.23
C MET A 824 -21.54 -25.00 3.80
N ARG A 825 -20.87 -24.21 2.96
CA ARG A 825 -21.15 -24.03 1.53
C ARG A 825 -19.99 -24.63 0.72
N ARG A 826 -20.10 -24.72 -0.61
CA ARG A 826 -19.06 -25.35 -1.43
C ARG A 826 -17.77 -24.53 -1.50
N SER A 827 -17.88 -23.21 -1.51
CA SER A 827 -16.76 -22.29 -1.61
C SER A 827 -16.31 -21.69 -0.27
N GLY A 828 -16.89 -22.11 0.86
CA GLY A 828 -16.56 -21.50 2.15
C GLY A 828 -17.55 -21.78 3.27
N LEU A 829 -17.47 -20.96 4.33
CA LEU A 829 -18.31 -21.06 5.52
C LEU A 829 -19.30 -19.89 5.58
N GLN A 830 -20.60 -20.17 5.60
CA GLN A 830 -21.62 -19.13 5.74
C GLN A 830 -21.77 -18.73 7.21
N VAL A 831 -21.51 -17.46 7.49
CA VAL A 831 -21.49 -16.88 8.83
C VAL A 831 -22.44 -15.69 8.89
N LEU A 832 -23.30 -15.66 9.90
CA LEU A 832 -24.04 -14.46 10.29
C LEU A 832 -23.11 -13.61 11.17
N LEU A 833 -22.60 -12.52 10.61
CA LEU A 833 -21.71 -11.60 11.32
C LEU A 833 -22.49 -10.85 12.40
N ASP A 834 -21.78 -10.40 13.43
CA ASP A 834 -22.38 -9.65 14.55
C ASP A 834 -23.01 -8.33 14.07
N ASN A 835 -22.59 -7.77 12.93
CA ASN A 835 -23.23 -6.60 12.32
C ASN A 835 -24.57 -6.90 11.61
N GLY A 836 -25.04 -8.16 11.65
CA GLY A 836 -26.28 -8.63 11.04
C GLY A 836 -26.17 -9.01 9.57
N LYS A 837 -24.99 -8.86 8.94
CA LYS A 837 -24.78 -9.27 7.55
C LYS A 837 -24.43 -10.75 7.45
N VAL A 838 -24.88 -11.39 6.37
CA VAL A 838 -24.45 -12.76 6.03
C VAL A 838 -23.23 -12.66 5.13
N ALA A 839 -22.14 -13.32 5.53
CA ALA A 839 -20.92 -13.40 4.75
C ALA A 839 -20.59 -14.87 4.44
N LEU A 840 -20.03 -15.10 3.25
CA LEU A 840 -19.45 -16.40 2.90
C LEU A 840 -17.93 -16.29 3.02
N VAL A 841 -17.39 -16.84 4.11
CA VAL A 841 -15.96 -16.78 4.42
C VAL A 841 -15.23 -17.81 3.57
N HIS A 842 -14.40 -17.33 2.65
CA HIS A 842 -13.69 -18.13 1.66
C HIS A 842 -12.25 -18.39 2.07
N ALA A 843 -11.58 -19.29 1.35
CA ALA A 843 -10.19 -19.63 1.61
C ALA A 843 -9.26 -18.58 1.01
N VAL A 844 -8.19 -18.26 1.75
CA VAL A 844 -7.19 -17.27 1.38
C VAL A 844 -5.83 -17.93 1.34
N THR A 845 -5.16 -17.78 0.21
CA THR A 845 -3.77 -18.18 0.01
C THR A 845 -2.84 -17.05 0.44
N GLN A 846 -1.86 -17.38 1.28
CA GLN A 846 -0.84 -16.43 1.74
C GLN A 846 0.51 -17.12 1.89
N ASP A 847 1.57 -16.36 1.65
CA ASP A 847 2.95 -16.76 1.90
C ASP A 847 3.37 -16.39 3.34
N TYR A 848 3.90 -17.37 4.06
CA TYR A 848 4.39 -17.22 5.43
C TYR A 848 5.89 -17.45 5.46
N GLU A 849 6.65 -16.46 5.91
CA GLU A 849 8.07 -16.60 6.20
C GLU A 849 8.27 -17.38 7.50
N LEU A 850 9.16 -18.37 7.45
CA LEU A 850 9.53 -19.26 8.56
C LEU A 850 10.88 -18.84 9.15
N ALA A 851 11.19 -19.36 10.35
CA ALA A 851 12.41 -19.03 11.08
C ALA A 851 13.72 -19.35 10.33
N ASP A 852 13.69 -20.29 9.39
CA ASP A 852 14.83 -20.67 8.56
C ASP A 852 14.96 -19.81 7.28
N GLY A 853 14.13 -18.77 7.13
CA GLY A 853 14.07 -17.91 5.95
C GLY A 853 13.28 -18.52 4.78
N SER A 854 12.77 -19.75 4.90
CA SER A 854 11.93 -20.34 3.87
C SER A 854 10.53 -19.72 3.86
N VAL A 855 9.89 -19.72 2.69
CA VAL A 855 8.53 -19.20 2.51
C VAL A 855 7.57 -20.36 2.23
N ARG A 856 6.55 -20.51 3.08
CA ARG A 856 5.50 -21.53 2.93
C ARG A 856 4.20 -20.88 2.45
N ARG A 857 3.72 -21.28 1.27
CA ARG A 857 2.41 -20.89 0.73
C ARG A 857 1.30 -21.74 1.34
N VAL A 858 0.31 -21.10 1.94
CA VAL A 858 -0.76 -21.76 2.70
C VAL A 858 -2.12 -21.20 2.33
N THR A 859 -3.08 -22.09 2.06
CA THR A 859 -4.49 -21.74 1.81
C THR A 859 -5.34 -22.14 3.01
N ALA A 860 -6.00 -21.17 3.65
CA ALA A 860 -6.85 -21.40 4.81
C ALA A 860 -7.98 -20.36 4.90
N LEU A 861 -9.08 -20.70 5.56
CA LEU A 861 -10.14 -19.75 5.90
C LEU A 861 -9.61 -18.81 6.99
N PRO A 862 -9.80 -17.48 6.85
CA PRO A 862 -9.33 -16.49 7.81
C PRO A 862 -10.25 -16.41 9.03
N LEU A 863 -10.33 -17.52 9.76
CA LEU A 863 -11.22 -17.70 10.91
C LEU A 863 -10.46 -18.28 12.11
N ARG A 864 -10.97 -17.92 13.28
CA ARG A 864 -10.63 -18.52 14.57
C ARG A 864 -11.86 -18.74 15.43
N LEU A 865 -11.71 -19.51 16.50
CA LEU A 865 -12.77 -19.72 17.49
C LEU A 865 -13.07 -18.43 18.27
N GLY A 866 -14.36 -18.12 18.45
CA GLY A 866 -14.83 -16.81 18.94
C GLY A 866 -15.17 -16.70 20.44
N TYR A 867 -15.06 -17.78 21.24
CA TYR A 867 -15.50 -17.79 22.65
C TYR A 867 -14.54 -17.09 23.61
N SER A 868 -13.24 -17.13 23.31
CA SER A 868 -12.18 -16.55 24.10
C SER A 868 -11.30 -15.64 23.26
N SER A 869 -10.87 -14.51 23.85
CA SER A 869 -9.89 -13.62 23.23
C SER A 869 -8.89 -13.11 24.26
N THR A 870 -7.72 -12.68 23.76
CA THR A 870 -6.69 -12.05 24.60
C THR A 870 -7.09 -10.65 25.02
N LEU A 871 -6.65 -10.26 26.21
CA LEU A 871 -6.98 -8.98 26.85
C LEU A 871 -6.59 -7.76 25.99
N HIS A 872 -5.44 -7.85 25.29
CA HIS A 872 -4.99 -6.80 24.38
C HIS A 872 -5.99 -6.51 23.25
N LYS A 873 -6.63 -7.56 22.70
CA LYS A 873 -7.57 -7.41 21.58
C LYS A 873 -8.92 -6.78 21.99
N ILE A 874 -9.32 -6.94 23.26
CA ILE A 874 -10.61 -6.42 23.77
C ILE A 874 -10.48 -5.10 24.54
N GLN A 875 -9.28 -4.50 24.59
CA GLN A 875 -9.11 -3.15 25.11
C GLN A 875 -9.96 -2.17 24.29
N GLY A 876 -10.45 -1.10 24.92
CA GLY A 876 -11.49 -0.23 24.33
C GLY A 876 -12.93 -0.80 24.35
N ALA A 877 -13.11 -2.12 24.24
CA ALA A 877 -14.44 -2.74 24.19
C ALA A 877 -15.26 -2.59 25.50
N THR A 878 -16.57 -2.73 25.38
CA THR A 878 -17.50 -2.88 26.52
C THR A 878 -18.17 -4.24 26.38
N LEU A 879 -18.15 -5.05 27.43
CA LEU A 879 -18.70 -6.40 27.45
C LEU A 879 -19.94 -6.45 28.35
N ASP A 880 -20.93 -7.23 27.96
CA ASP A 880 -22.13 -7.47 28.78
C ASP A 880 -21.80 -8.33 30.00
N HIS A 881 -20.99 -9.37 29.79
CA HIS A 881 -20.41 -10.17 30.85
C HIS A 881 -18.99 -10.63 30.46
N ALA A 882 -18.08 -10.72 31.44
CA ALA A 882 -16.71 -11.20 31.21
C ALA A 882 -16.31 -12.29 32.21
N THR A 883 -15.75 -13.39 31.70
CA THR A 883 -15.12 -14.43 32.52
C THR A 883 -13.60 -14.34 32.33
N ILE A 884 -12.90 -13.94 33.40
CA ILE A 884 -11.50 -13.52 33.32
C ILE A 884 -10.58 -14.64 33.84
N TRP A 885 -9.58 -15.02 33.05
CA TRP A 885 -8.48 -15.88 33.48
C TRP A 885 -7.14 -15.17 33.27
N LEU A 886 -6.55 -14.66 34.36
CA LEU A 886 -5.24 -14.00 34.32
C LEU A 886 -4.13 -15.05 34.42
N ASP A 887 -3.93 -15.80 33.33
CA ASP A 887 -3.03 -16.96 33.27
C ASP A 887 -1.53 -16.60 33.39
N VAL A 888 -1.17 -15.35 33.08
CA VAL A 888 0.21 -14.85 33.17
C VAL A 888 0.36 -13.86 34.34
N PRO A 889 1.28 -14.08 35.29
CA PRO A 889 1.51 -13.14 36.38
C PRO A 889 2.32 -11.91 35.95
N PHE A 890 2.27 -10.84 36.75
CA PHE A 890 3.04 -9.61 36.60
C PHE A 890 2.79 -8.77 35.35
N VAL A 891 1.78 -9.12 34.54
CA VAL A 891 1.33 -8.26 33.44
C VAL A 891 0.64 -7.03 34.02
N ARG A 892 1.31 -5.88 33.87
CA ARG A 892 0.88 -4.61 34.45
C ARG A 892 -0.43 -4.13 33.81
N GLY A 893 -1.34 -3.63 34.63
CA GLY A 893 -2.66 -3.14 34.19
C GLY A 893 -3.66 -4.25 33.84
N ALA A 894 -3.28 -5.53 33.83
CA ALA A 894 -4.13 -6.61 33.32
C ALA A 894 -5.47 -6.73 34.07
N ALA A 895 -5.45 -6.81 35.40
CA ALA A 895 -6.70 -6.88 36.19
C ALA A 895 -7.60 -5.66 36.01
N TYR A 896 -7.01 -4.46 35.91
CA TYR A 896 -7.76 -3.22 35.67
C TYR A 896 -8.41 -3.21 34.29
N VAL A 897 -7.68 -3.57 33.23
CA VAL A 897 -8.23 -3.61 31.87
C VAL A 897 -9.34 -4.66 31.79
N ALA A 898 -9.13 -5.85 32.35
CA ALA A 898 -10.09 -6.95 32.29
C ALA A 898 -11.43 -6.59 32.97
N ILE A 899 -11.37 -6.08 34.20
CA ILE A 899 -12.58 -5.75 34.98
C ILE A 899 -13.24 -4.46 34.47
N SER A 900 -12.48 -3.52 33.89
CA SER A 900 -13.05 -2.26 33.37
C SER A 900 -13.89 -2.41 32.09
N ARG A 901 -13.97 -3.62 31.51
CA ARG A 901 -14.79 -3.89 30.32
C ARG A 901 -16.29 -3.93 30.62
N VAL A 902 -16.69 -4.19 31.86
CA VAL A 902 -18.10 -4.35 32.24
C VAL A 902 -18.69 -3.09 32.89
N ARG A 903 -20.02 -2.99 32.93
CA ARG A 903 -20.75 -1.80 33.47
C ARG A 903 -21.09 -1.92 34.96
N LYS A 904 -21.27 -3.15 35.45
CA LYS A 904 -21.70 -3.46 36.82
C LYS A 904 -20.78 -4.52 37.42
N ASP A 905 -20.70 -4.54 38.75
CA ASP A 905 -19.85 -5.49 39.46
C ASP A 905 -20.31 -6.95 39.25
N GLU A 906 -21.62 -7.20 39.21
CA GLU A 906 -22.20 -8.54 38.97
C GLU A 906 -21.87 -9.14 37.60
N SER A 907 -21.44 -8.31 36.65
CA SER A 907 -21.21 -8.69 35.25
C SER A 907 -19.82 -9.28 34.98
N TRP A 908 -19.03 -9.60 36.00
CA TRP A 908 -17.74 -10.25 35.81
C TRP A 908 -17.50 -11.37 36.81
N GLN A 909 -16.75 -12.38 36.35
CA GLN A 909 -16.29 -13.50 37.17
C GLN A 909 -14.84 -13.85 36.82
N PHE A 910 -14.21 -14.67 37.64
CA PHE A 910 -12.86 -15.16 37.39
C PHE A 910 -12.75 -16.68 37.42
N LEU A 911 -11.81 -17.19 36.63
CA LEU A 911 -11.34 -18.56 36.58
C LEU A 911 -9.95 -18.66 37.21
N GLY A 912 -9.69 -19.80 37.86
CA GLY A 912 -8.42 -20.07 38.51
C GLY A 912 -8.13 -19.16 39.72
N ARG A 913 -6.88 -19.17 40.16
CA ARG A 913 -6.45 -18.46 41.36
C ARG A 913 -5.91 -17.07 41.04
N ILE A 914 -6.67 -16.02 41.36
CA ILE A 914 -6.18 -14.63 41.28
C ILE A 914 -5.41 -14.25 42.55
N GLU A 915 -4.10 -14.04 42.38
CA GLU A 915 -3.18 -13.49 43.38
C GLU A 915 -2.78 -12.03 43.12
N ARG A 916 -2.12 -11.40 44.12
CA ARG A 916 -1.64 -10.01 44.04
C ARG A 916 -0.77 -9.73 42.82
N LYS A 917 0.02 -10.72 42.37
CA LYS A 917 0.87 -10.63 41.17
C LYS A 917 0.11 -10.40 39.86
N HIS A 918 -1.19 -10.68 39.80
CA HIS A 918 -2.02 -10.39 38.62
C HIS A 918 -2.67 -9.01 38.67
N CYS A 919 -2.57 -8.31 39.80
CA CYS A 919 -3.17 -7.01 40.05
C CYS A 919 -2.12 -5.90 40.14
N VAL A 920 -1.00 -6.04 39.42
CA VAL A 920 0.05 -5.02 39.38
C VAL A 920 -0.43 -3.87 38.49
N PRO A 921 -0.43 -2.61 38.95
CA PRO A 921 -0.83 -1.47 38.13
C PRO A 921 0.21 -1.18 37.04
N ALA A 922 -0.25 -0.52 35.98
CA ALA A 922 0.62 0.08 34.97
C ALA A 922 1.51 1.17 35.59
N ARG A 923 2.62 1.49 34.92
CA ARG A 923 3.44 2.65 35.28
C ARG A 923 2.80 3.86 34.62
N CYS A 924 1.97 4.58 35.37
CA CYS A 924 1.47 5.89 34.98
C CYS A 924 2.27 6.92 35.78
N ASP A 925 2.67 8.01 35.13
CA ASP A 925 3.30 9.17 35.79
C ASP A 925 2.48 9.69 36.98
#